data_AF-A0A847HJX4-F1
#
_entry.id   AF-A0A847HJX4-F1
#
_cell.length_a   1.000
_cell.length_b   1.000
_cell.length_c   1.000
_cell.angle_alpha   90.00
_cell.angle_beta   90.00
_cell.angle_gamma   90.00
#
_symmetry.space_group_name_H-M   'P 1'
#
loop_
_entity.id
_entity.type
_entity.pdbx_description
1 polymer ?
#
loop_
_entity_poly.entity_id
_entity_poly.type
_entity_poly.pdbx_seq_one_letter_code
_entity_poly.pdbx_strand_id
1 'polypeptide(L)'
;MRKRLLAILMVMFYIATLMPLWSATTSTATTTKKKKPTTTTTKPAPKKKPATAATKPATKKKPAAKKKSATRTTAAASTKVDAASQKALIGEIAMLREVWLRKITLEYLGDKRSEAFFASLIADFPKRLQRNFIENITGDYKAEFMANYAAKAEDVSDKALTMMGDKPALDGLLGKVIKESGFPLDLAYMDLVKKLVERRKFQANNKEAGADKLAEYWQSVYTTMKANAKKSRYEAVAAIYKDVAVSEFPISWYDDAQYAVAFETEGGQPAAVGPQGRKPWTILAYICSDNDLERFGLQDVNEMEQVGSSDKVNIVAQIDRMKEGNQGATISDGNWTGTRRYYVTKDADMNKIGSQMVGNLGEQDMGDKRTLAEFLKWGVKTYPADNVLVVVWNHGAGWLGVAHDQSSDRMLSMTDVSWALREGQKELSKVNGKASKFAIVDFDACLMGTIEVAYELSDCADFLVASEENEPGRGMPYADYLAPLIKNPALSAREFTKRMVGTYVYSYAKGGSATNQFVMGSPVTKSATDLGKLPALVKKFDALGKALLANHELYANLLVSDSGRFASIKRYSDDSLVDLVDFAHKLAQVPEIPSNVREICIDIIKTVGYPVENSKLAQPVIITSEQPGVVVWGYNNWRMPPKSLWPSGTRVFNSRLAMTPMRELEGGGYYVKIGPFQPVEDEALEKVVFVDEINYQVVLKDGTSLDKRRIKQGKEYLIVSKFPESSPMVIEGHTQGMGDSHGLSLYFPQAHNFRNTYKALKFAKDTSWDEFLEKTPVFKRDADVLLCGQMVEDMMTLPLIAQALKANDVKFQILWDPSVFGFEFKSILQQFADKGMVITDSVSASSMGQLAPSSDDLKDYLNHGGRLMIAAQSFGKSNLHRSLLKDYFKFTFVAEEKDFDEMICKGKNEFKFELNGSESAKTAEDVTIMKVGGSGKLFVTMPDGRGAAIYISDSAANGKNYAGIYLGFRYEAVGDTAARNQLMGEILDRLLPQRHQLSLF
;
A
#
# COMPACT_ATOMS: atom_id res chain seq x y z
N MET A 1 -7.66 -34.91 6.07
CA MET A 1 -6.36 -35.08 5.39
C MET A 1 -5.79 -33.77 4.82
N ARG A 2 -6.41 -33.09 3.83
CA ARG A 2 -5.83 -31.92 3.13
C ARG A 2 -5.09 -30.87 4.01
N LYS A 3 -5.63 -30.47 5.18
CA LYS A 3 -4.97 -29.51 6.09
C LYS A 3 -3.58 -29.95 6.62
N ARG A 4 -3.29 -31.26 6.76
CA ARG A 4 -1.97 -31.75 7.22
C ARG A 4 -0.90 -31.72 6.13
N LEU A 5 -1.28 -31.81 4.84
CA LEU A 5 -0.32 -31.72 3.74
C LEU A 5 0.25 -30.31 3.58
N LEU A 6 -0.60 -29.29 3.82
CA LEU A 6 -0.22 -27.88 3.68
C LEU A 6 0.85 -27.46 4.71
N ALA A 7 0.72 -27.91 5.96
CA ALA A 7 1.68 -27.64 7.02
C ALA A 7 3.07 -28.26 6.72
N ILE A 8 3.10 -29.49 6.21
CA ILE A 8 4.37 -30.17 5.84
C ILE A 8 5.06 -29.43 4.69
N LEU A 9 4.31 -28.92 3.72
CA LEU A 9 4.84 -28.10 2.62
C LEU A 9 5.44 -26.77 3.09
N MET A 10 4.81 -26.08 4.06
CA MET A 10 5.37 -24.85 4.63
C MET A 10 6.66 -25.09 5.41
N VAL A 11 6.74 -26.15 6.22
CA VAL A 11 7.97 -26.50 6.97
C VAL A 11 9.13 -26.83 6.03
N MET A 12 8.86 -27.55 4.92
CA MET A 12 9.89 -27.84 3.90
C MET A 12 10.40 -26.57 3.20
N PHE A 13 9.55 -25.57 2.99
CA PHE A 13 9.94 -24.29 2.39
C PHE A 13 10.85 -23.45 3.31
N TYR A 14 10.64 -23.51 4.62
CA TYR A 14 11.39 -22.73 5.61
C TYR A 14 12.81 -23.26 5.87
N ILE A 15 13.08 -24.53 5.55
CA ILE A 15 14.40 -25.16 5.74
C ILE A 15 15.35 -24.88 4.57
N ALA A 16 14.82 -24.58 3.37
CA ALA A 16 15.61 -24.37 2.16
C ALA A 16 16.39 -23.04 2.11
N THR A 17 16.08 -22.08 2.98
CA THR A 17 16.57 -20.69 2.92
C THR A 17 17.81 -20.40 3.79
N LEU A 18 18.32 -21.38 4.55
CA LEU A 18 19.24 -21.15 5.68
C LEU A 18 20.63 -21.82 5.56
N MET A 19 21.07 -22.25 4.37
CA MET A 19 22.41 -22.84 4.18
C MET A 19 23.34 -22.02 3.26
N PRO A 20 24.43 -21.40 3.78
CA PRO A 20 25.48 -20.80 2.97
C PRO A 20 26.50 -21.85 2.51
N LEU A 21 26.45 -22.24 1.22
CA LEU A 21 27.42 -23.15 0.64
C LEU A 21 28.75 -22.45 0.29
N TRP A 22 29.76 -22.70 1.10
CA TRP A 22 31.14 -22.23 0.86
C TRP A 22 31.92 -23.27 0.04
N SER A 23 32.24 -22.96 -1.22
CA SER A 23 33.21 -23.73 -2.01
C SER A 23 34.00 -22.82 -2.93
N ALA A 24 35.32 -22.90 -2.89
CA ALA A 24 36.22 -22.05 -3.66
C ALA A 24 36.91 -22.82 -4.80
N THR A 25 36.91 -22.26 -6.00
CA THR A 25 37.79 -22.68 -7.10
C THR A 25 38.37 -21.46 -7.82
N THR A 26 39.69 -21.37 -7.83
CA THR A 26 40.46 -20.33 -8.52
C THR A 26 40.76 -20.71 -9.97
N SER A 27 40.66 -19.76 -10.92
CA SER A 27 41.56 -19.78 -12.08
C SER A 27 41.85 -18.39 -12.68
N THR A 28 43.14 -18.17 -12.93
CA THR A 28 43.77 -17.38 -14.01
C THR A 28 43.16 -16.05 -14.47
N ALA A 29 43.92 -14.98 -14.23
CA ALA A 29 43.76 -13.68 -14.88
C ALA A 29 44.23 -13.65 -16.36
N THR A 30 43.75 -12.65 -17.11
CA THR A 30 44.39 -12.21 -18.37
C THR A 30 44.54 -10.69 -18.38
N THR A 31 45.70 -10.15 -18.77
CA THR A 31 45.98 -8.69 -18.71
C THR A 31 46.59 -8.12 -19.98
N THR A 32 45.91 -7.13 -20.58
CA THR A 32 46.47 -6.24 -21.62
C THR A 32 45.96 -4.81 -21.42
N LYS A 33 46.71 -3.97 -20.70
CA LYS A 33 47.74 -3.06 -21.27
C LYS A 33 47.20 -2.00 -22.24
N LYS A 34 46.94 -0.78 -21.73
CA LYS A 34 47.16 0.46 -22.50
C LYS A 34 48.61 0.92 -22.35
N LYS A 35 49.20 1.47 -23.40
CA LYS A 35 50.57 2.05 -23.45
C LYS A 35 50.51 3.46 -24.04
N LYS A 36 51.14 4.45 -23.39
CA LYS A 36 52.17 5.32 -23.99
C LYS A 36 52.92 6.13 -22.90
N PRO A 37 54.15 6.62 -23.13
CA PRO A 37 55.01 7.31 -22.15
C PRO A 37 55.00 8.86 -22.38
N THR A 38 55.90 9.76 -21.92
CA THR A 38 57.38 9.68 -21.75
C THR A 38 57.96 10.93 -21.03
N THR A 39 58.94 10.76 -20.10
CA THR A 39 60.16 11.62 -19.82
C THR A 39 60.02 13.14 -19.47
N THR A 40 60.96 13.89 -18.84
CA THR A 40 62.36 13.68 -18.35
C THR A 40 62.75 14.61 -17.17
N THR A 41 63.97 14.45 -16.61
CA THR A 41 64.58 15.17 -15.45
C THR A 41 65.60 16.30 -15.79
N THR A 42 65.97 17.18 -14.84
CA THR A 42 67.38 17.70 -14.66
C THR A 42 67.65 18.46 -13.32
N LYS A 43 68.93 18.80 -13.02
CA LYS A 43 69.53 19.34 -11.74
C LYS A 43 71.03 19.71 -11.97
N PRO A 44 71.91 20.16 -11.01
CA PRO A 44 71.78 20.71 -9.62
C PRO A 44 72.75 21.90 -9.22
N ALA A 45 72.72 22.33 -7.93
CA ALA A 45 73.86 22.89 -7.12
C ALA A 45 74.36 24.36 -7.43
N PRO A 46 75.40 24.97 -6.76
CA PRO A 46 76.35 24.48 -5.72
C PRO A 46 76.90 25.43 -4.57
N LYS A 47 77.34 24.79 -3.45
CA LYS A 47 78.55 25.00 -2.58
C LYS A 47 79.07 26.38 -2.05
N LYS A 48 79.45 26.38 -0.74
CA LYS A 48 80.74 26.79 -0.06
C LYS A 48 80.59 26.52 1.48
N LYS A 49 81.57 26.55 2.42
CA LYS A 49 83.03 26.86 2.54
C LYS A 49 83.74 25.73 3.40
N PRO A 50 85.07 25.72 3.65
CA PRO A 50 85.81 24.56 4.24
C PRO A 50 86.49 24.74 5.65
N ALA A 51 86.71 23.62 6.38
CA ALA A 51 87.83 23.31 7.30
C ALA A 51 87.94 21.75 7.47
N THR A 52 88.88 21.01 6.86
CA THR A 52 90.27 20.66 7.29
C THR A 52 90.39 19.99 8.67
N ALA A 53 91.03 18.82 8.87
CA ALA A 53 91.61 17.76 8.00
C ALA A 53 92.03 16.53 8.90
N ALA A 54 92.26 15.28 8.47
CA ALA A 54 92.04 14.56 7.21
C ALA A 54 91.28 13.21 7.48
N THR A 55 91.69 11.94 7.25
CA THR A 55 92.88 11.28 6.66
C THR A 55 92.46 9.99 5.88
N LYS A 56 93.04 8.79 6.13
CA LYS A 56 92.84 7.52 5.38
C LYS A 56 93.30 6.29 6.20
N PRO A 57 92.98 5.02 5.82
CA PRO A 57 91.91 4.55 4.91
C PRO A 57 91.08 3.34 5.47
N ALA A 58 90.07 2.93 4.69
CA ALA A 58 89.51 1.57 4.58
C ALA A 58 88.76 0.88 5.77
N THR A 59 87.45 0.74 5.59
CA THR A 59 86.61 -0.47 5.87
C THR A 59 86.59 -1.11 7.27
N LYS A 60 85.55 -0.77 8.05
CA LYS A 60 84.88 -1.64 9.06
C LYS A 60 83.37 -1.74 8.66
N LYS A 61 82.56 -2.77 8.97
CA LYS A 61 82.18 -3.39 10.27
C LYS A 61 81.62 -2.33 11.25
N LYS A 62 80.55 -2.52 12.04
CA LYS A 62 80.10 -3.71 12.81
C LYS A 62 78.53 -3.78 12.95
N PRO A 63 77.95 -4.80 13.64
CA PRO A 63 76.52 -5.19 13.58
C PRO A 63 75.82 -5.33 14.96
N ALA A 64 74.59 -5.91 14.96
CA ALA A 64 74.14 -6.95 15.91
C ALA A 64 72.93 -7.71 15.26
N ALA A 65 72.69 -9.04 15.31
CA ALA A 65 73.09 -10.18 16.16
C ALA A 65 72.37 -10.25 17.53
N LYS A 66 71.94 -11.41 18.07
CA LYS A 66 71.76 -12.80 17.55
C LYS A 66 70.82 -13.53 18.54
N LYS A 67 69.90 -14.40 18.10
CA LYS A 67 69.21 -15.36 18.99
C LYS A 67 69.93 -16.73 18.98
N LYS A 68 70.03 -17.37 20.14
CA LYS A 68 70.45 -18.77 20.34
C LYS A 68 69.60 -19.38 21.46
N SER A 69 69.34 -20.68 21.40
CA SER A 69 68.61 -21.43 22.43
C SER A 69 69.56 -22.04 23.47
N ALA A 70 69.07 -22.19 24.71
CA ALA A 70 69.23 -23.40 25.53
C ALA A 70 68.33 -23.31 26.79
N THR A 71 67.48 -24.33 26.98
CA THR A 71 66.89 -24.83 28.24
C THR A 71 66.78 -23.93 29.49
N ARG A 72 65.55 -23.80 30.03
CA ARG A 72 65.32 -24.02 31.47
C ARG A 72 63.91 -24.55 31.80
N THR A 73 63.91 -25.49 32.74
CA THR A 73 62.87 -25.94 33.66
C THR A 73 61.55 -25.16 33.76
N THR A 74 60.46 -25.93 33.79
CA THR A 74 59.17 -25.70 34.48
C THR A 74 59.10 -24.50 35.45
N ALA A 75 58.13 -23.63 35.24
CA ALA A 75 57.57 -22.74 36.25
C ALA A 75 56.04 -22.75 36.11
N ALA A 76 55.30 -22.87 37.23
CA ALA A 76 53.84 -22.92 37.19
C ALA A 76 53.26 -21.52 36.94
N ALA A 77 52.60 -21.33 35.79
CA ALA A 77 51.85 -20.12 35.49
C ALA A 77 50.40 -20.29 35.93
N SER A 78 49.99 -19.62 37.02
CA SER A 78 48.61 -19.60 37.48
C SER A 78 47.74 -18.81 36.49
N THR A 79 46.89 -19.52 35.75
CA THR A 79 45.92 -18.93 34.81
C THR A 79 44.79 -18.24 35.57
N LYS A 80 45.02 -17.00 36.02
CA LYS A 80 43.93 -16.08 36.34
C LYS A 80 43.07 -15.92 35.10
N VAL A 81 41.79 -16.30 35.21
CA VAL A 81 40.79 -16.03 34.16
C VAL A 81 40.62 -14.52 34.01
N ASP A 82 40.41 -14.06 32.79
CA ASP A 82 40.08 -12.67 32.52
C ASP A 82 38.66 -12.33 33.06
N ALA A 83 38.48 -11.07 33.48
CA ALA A 83 37.23 -10.63 34.10
C ALA A 83 36.03 -10.64 33.12
N ALA A 84 36.26 -10.61 31.81
CA ALA A 84 35.19 -10.66 30.82
C ALA A 84 34.62 -12.09 30.70
N SER A 85 35.46 -13.12 30.61
CA SER A 85 35.05 -14.53 30.69
C SER A 85 34.30 -14.85 31.98
N GLN A 86 34.73 -14.27 33.11
CA GLN A 86 34.01 -14.43 34.39
C GLN A 86 32.64 -13.74 34.35
N LYS A 87 32.56 -12.48 33.89
CA LYS A 87 31.29 -11.73 33.80
C LYS A 87 30.30 -12.40 32.84
N ALA A 88 30.77 -12.89 31.69
CA ALA A 88 29.95 -13.59 30.71
C ALA A 88 29.37 -14.89 31.29
N LEU A 89 30.21 -15.74 31.89
CA LEU A 89 29.75 -16.98 32.52
C LEU A 89 28.76 -16.72 33.67
N ILE A 90 28.97 -15.65 34.47
CA ILE A 90 28.00 -15.25 35.52
C ILE A 90 26.64 -14.88 34.91
N GLY A 91 26.61 -14.25 33.71
CA GLY A 91 25.37 -13.95 32.99
C GLY A 91 24.59 -15.21 32.59
N GLU A 92 25.24 -16.16 31.91
CA GLU A 92 24.60 -17.43 31.51
C GLU A 92 24.16 -18.25 32.74
N ILE A 93 24.98 -18.30 33.80
CA ILE A 93 24.66 -18.97 35.06
C ILE A 93 23.47 -18.31 35.78
N ALA A 94 23.36 -16.98 35.76
CA ALA A 94 22.19 -16.28 36.28
C ALA A 94 20.93 -16.59 35.45
N MET A 95 21.05 -16.62 34.13
CA MET A 95 19.95 -16.98 33.23
C MET A 95 19.48 -18.43 33.44
N LEU A 96 20.38 -19.40 33.63
CA LEU A 96 20.01 -20.77 34.02
C LEU A 96 19.20 -20.80 35.32
N ARG A 97 19.63 -20.05 36.34
CA ARG A 97 18.93 -19.96 37.62
C ARG A 97 17.54 -19.34 37.47
N GLU A 98 17.40 -18.32 36.62
CA GLU A 98 16.14 -17.64 36.36
C GLU A 98 15.15 -18.50 35.58
N VAL A 99 15.60 -19.10 34.46
CA VAL A 99 14.83 -20.06 33.65
C VAL A 99 14.35 -21.23 34.51
N TRP A 100 15.22 -21.74 35.39
CA TRP A 100 14.87 -22.80 36.33
C TRP A 100 13.90 -22.34 37.44
N LEU A 101 14.09 -21.13 38.00
CA LEU A 101 13.17 -20.55 39.00
C LEU A 101 11.77 -20.38 38.42
N ARG A 102 11.63 -19.72 37.27
CA ARG A 102 10.35 -19.55 36.56
C ARG A 102 9.67 -20.92 36.33
N LYS A 103 10.44 -21.92 35.85
CA LYS A 103 9.97 -23.29 35.64
C LYS A 103 9.44 -23.95 36.92
N ILE A 104 10.20 -23.96 38.02
CA ILE A 104 9.75 -24.63 39.26
C ILE A 104 8.65 -23.86 39.98
N THR A 105 8.51 -22.55 39.74
CA THR A 105 7.36 -21.75 40.21
C THR A 105 6.08 -22.11 39.46
N LEU A 106 6.16 -22.40 38.16
CA LEU A 106 5.02 -22.95 37.39
C LEU A 106 4.71 -24.41 37.76
N GLU A 107 5.72 -25.23 38.10
CA GLU A 107 5.49 -26.54 38.71
C GLU A 107 4.74 -26.42 40.06
N TYR A 108 5.12 -25.44 40.89
CA TYR A 108 4.51 -25.16 42.19
C TYR A 108 3.07 -24.66 42.06
N LEU A 109 2.81 -23.58 41.32
CA LEU A 109 1.45 -23.04 41.12
C LEU A 109 0.51 -24.09 40.49
N GLY A 110 1.06 -24.98 39.67
CA GLY A 110 0.34 -26.08 39.04
C GLY A 110 0.36 -27.40 39.81
N ASP A 111 0.72 -27.40 41.10
CA ASP A 111 0.52 -28.52 42.04
C ASP A 111 -0.80 -28.31 42.81
N LYS A 112 -1.57 -29.37 43.04
CA LYS A 112 -2.86 -29.29 43.75
C LYS A 112 -2.75 -28.69 45.16
N ARG A 113 -1.59 -28.80 45.80
CA ARG A 113 -1.35 -28.19 47.12
C ARG A 113 -1.29 -26.66 47.08
N SER A 114 -0.97 -26.06 45.94
CA SER A 114 -0.99 -24.61 45.72
C SER A 114 -2.30 -24.07 45.16
N GLU A 115 -3.29 -24.92 44.86
CA GLU A 115 -4.53 -24.53 44.15
C GLU A 115 -5.24 -23.33 44.80
N ALA A 116 -5.38 -23.32 46.13
CA ALA A 116 -5.97 -22.21 46.87
C ALA A 116 -5.10 -20.92 46.86
N PHE A 117 -3.77 -21.06 46.91
CA PHE A 117 -2.85 -19.93 46.82
C PHE A 117 -2.87 -19.32 45.42
N PHE A 118 -2.78 -20.14 44.39
CA PHE A 118 -2.86 -19.73 42.99
C PHE A 118 -4.21 -19.06 42.66
N ALA A 119 -5.32 -19.59 43.18
CA ALA A 119 -6.63 -18.95 43.06
C ALA A 119 -6.68 -17.56 43.74
N SER A 120 -6.01 -17.38 44.89
CA SER A 120 -5.91 -16.07 45.55
C SER A 120 -5.00 -15.09 44.79
N LEU A 121 -3.94 -15.59 44.17
CA LEU A 121 -2.97 -14.81 43.39
C LEU A 121 -3.58 -14.20 42.11
N ILE A 122 -4.54 -14.88 41.50
CA ILE A 122 -5.25 -14.39 40.29
C ILE A 122 -6.64 -13.80 40.61
N ALA A 123 -7.00 -13.62 41.89
CA ALA A 123 -8.37 -13.29 42.31
C ALA A 123 -8.91 -11.99 41.69
N ASP A 124 -8.05 -10.98 41.56
CA ASP A 124 -8.38 -9.66 41.00
C ASP A 124 -8.23 -9.59 39.46
N PHE A 125 -7.76 -10.67 38.82
CA PHE A 125 -7.54 -10.67 37.36
C PHE A 125 -8.87 -10.79 36.60
N PRO A 126 -8.97 -10.19 35.39
CA PRO A 126 -10.12 -10.39 34.50
C PRO A 126 -10.45 -11.86 34.27
N LYS A 127 -11.74 -12.23 34.23
CA LYS A 127 -12.20 -13.64 34.14
C LYS A 127 -11.57 -14.44 32.99
N ARG A 128 -11.27 -13.80 31.85
CA ARG A 128 -10.57 -14.42 30.72
C ARG A 128 -9.11 -14.73 31.05
N LEU A 129 -8.40 -13.82 31.74
CA LEU A 129 -7.04 -14.06 32.21
C LEU A 129 -6.99 -15.09 33.32
N GLN A 130 -7.93 -15.08 34.29
CA GLN A 130 -8.07 -16.15 35.28
C GLN A 130 -8.16 -17.53 34.60
N ARG A 131 -9.04 -17.65 33.60
CA ARG A 131 -9.20 -18.90 32.84
C ARG A 131 -7.93 -19.26 32.06
N ASN A 132 -7.34 -18.32 31.32
CA ASN A 132 -6.10 -18.57 30.56
C ASN A 132 -4.94 -19.00 31.49
N PHE A 133 -4.77 -18.38 32.66
CA PHE A 133 -3.74 -18.76 33.62
C PHE A 133 -3.98 -20.18 34.17
N ILE A 134 -5.23 -20.53 34.49
CA ILE A 134 -5.60 -21.90 34.92
C ILE A 134 -5.35 -22.91 33.79
N GLU A 135 -5.79 -22.60 32.56
CA GLU A 135 -5.63 -23.46 31.37
C GLU A 135 -4.14 -23.66 31.00
N ASN A 136 -3.28 -22.65 31.20
CA ASN A 136 -1.83 -22.74 30.92
C ASN A 136 -1.03 -23.41 32.05
N ILE A 137 -1.42 -23.23 33.32
CA ILE A 137 -0.69 -23.76 34.49
C ILE A 137 -1.18 -25.17 34.89
N THR A 138 -2.39 -25.57 34.49
CA THR A 138 -3.00 -26.86 34.87
C THR A 138 -3.51 -27.69 33.69
N GLY A 139 -3.74 -27.09 32.52
CA GLY A 139 -4.22 -27.75 31.29
C GLY A 139 -3.12 -28.04 30.26
N ASP A 140 -3.53 -28.30 29.02
CA ASP A 140 -2.71 -28.95 27.98
C ASP A 140 -1.42 -28.18 27.62
N TYR A 141 -1.47 -26.84 27.57
CA TYR A 141 -0.30 -26.00 27.24
C TYR A 141 0.83 -26.09 28.27
N LYS A 142 0.57 -26.60 29.49
CA LYS A 142 1.60 -26.81 30.51
C LYS A 142 2.76 -27.66 29.99
N ALA A 143 2.48 -28.67 29.15
CA ALA A 143 3.52 -29.53 28.57
C ALA A 143 4.43 -28.76 27.60
N GLU A 144 3.86 -27.83 26.84
CA GLU A 144 4.56 -26.99 25.85
C GLU A 144 5.44 -25.94 26.54
N PHE A 145 4.90 -25.19 27.51
CA PHE A 145 5.71 -24.27 28.33
C PHE A 145 6.88 -25.00 29.02
N MET A 146 6.61 -26.17 29.62
CA MET A 146 7.66 -26.96 30.29
C MET A 146 8.72 -27.51 29.33
N ALA A 147 8.39 -27.70 28.05
CA ALA A 147 9.34 -28.01 26.98
C ALA A 147 10.16 -26.76 26.59
N ASN A 148 9.55 -25.58 26.44
CA ASN A 148 10.25 -24.34 26.12
C ASN A 148 11.26 -23.96 27.23
N TYR A 149 10.87 -24.04 28.50
CA TYR A 149 11.82 -23.87 29.63
C TYR A 149 12.93 -24.94 29.65
N ALA A 150 12.70 -26.15 29.11
CA ALA A 150 13.73 -27.17 29.00
C ALA A 150 14.70 -26.88 27.85
N ALA A 151 14.20 -26.56 26.67
CA ALA A 151 14.98 -26.18 25.50
C ALA A 151 15.83 -24.93 25.78
N LYS A 152 15.27 -23.93 26.49
CA LYS A 152 16.03 -22.74 26.88
C LYS A 152 17.10 -23.03 27.91
N ALA A 153 16.83 -23.91 28.88
CA ALA A 153 17.85 -24.36 29.82
C ALA A 153 18.98 -25.16 29.14
N GLU A 154 18.69 -25.88 28.05
CA GLU A 154 19.70 -26.57 27.24
C GLU A 154 20.55 -25.59 26.42
N ASP A 155 19.93 -24.65 25.69
CA ASP A 155 20.61 -23.55 24.95
C ASP A 155 21.62 -22.80 25.84
N VAL A 156 21.19 -22.37 27.02
CA VAL A 156 22.04 -21.62 27.96
C VAL A 156 23.08 -22.54 28.64
N SER A 157 22.77 -23.83 28.84
CA SER A 157 23.76 -24.81 29.35
C SER A 157 24.89 -25.05 28.36
N ASP A 158 24.58 -25.17 27.07
CA ASP A 158 25.59 -25.42 26.03
C ASP A 158 26.41 -24.16 25.73
N LYS A 159 25.81 -22.96 25.83
CA LYS A 159 26.55 -21.68 25.87
C LYS A 159 27.52 -21.63 27.04
N ALA A 160 27.05 -21.90 28.27
CA ALA A 160 27.90 -21.91 29.46
C ALA A 160 29.05 -22.94 29.37
N LEU A 161 28.75 -24.16 28.90
CA LEU A 161 29.74 -25.22 28.66
C LEU A 161 30.81 -24.80 27.62
N THR A 162 30.38 -24.12 26.56
CA THR A 162 31.26 -23.58 25.51
C THR A 162 32.15 -22.47 26.06
N MET A 163 31.61 -21.55 26.86
CA MET A 163 32.38 -20.48 27.51
C MET A 163 33.41 -21.01 28.52
N MET A 164 33.05 -22.07 29.26
CA MET A 164 33.95 -22.73 30.22
C MET A 164 35.11 -23.44 29.52
N GLY A 165 34.85 -24.15 28.40
CA GLY A 165 35.88 -24.71 27.54
C GLY A 165 37.00 -25.44 28.31
N ASP A 166 38.25 -25.11 27.96
CA ASP A 166 39.46 -25.61 28.61
C ASP A 166 40.04 -24.58 29.59
N LYS A 167 39.17 -23.82 30.28
CA LYS A 167 39.50 -22.86 31.33
C LYS A 167 39.16 -23.42 32.72
N PRO A 168 39.94 -24.38 33.28
CA PRO A 168 39.63 -25.06 34.55
C PRO A 168 39.49 -24.14 35.77
N ALA A 169 39.97 -22.89 35.68
CA ALA A 169 39.81 -21.88 36.72
C ALA A 169 38.40 -21.21 36.74
N LEU A 170 37.52 -21.51 35.77
CA LEU A 170 36.09 -21.17 35.84
C LEU A 170 35.28 -22.22 36.62
N ASP A 171 35.77 -23.46 36.73
CA ASP A 171 35.06 -24.55 37.39
C ASP A 171 34.74 -24.24 38.86
N GLY A 172 35.69 -23.62 39.57
CA GLY A 172 35.50 -23.18 40.95
C GLY A 172 34.49 -22.03 41.13
N LEU A 173 34.24 -21.24 40.08
CA LEU A 173 33.23 -20.16 40.09
C LEU A 173 31.82 -20.76 39.97
N LEU A 174 31.58 -21.63 38.99
CA LEU A 174 30.32 -22.36 38.86
C LEU A 174 30.06 -23.22 40.11
N GLY A 175 31.08 -23.93 40.61
CA GLY A 175 30.98 -24.75 41.82
C GLY A 175 30.62 -23.93 43.07
N LYS A 176 31.10 -22.68 43.18
CA LYS A 176 30.68 -21.74 44.21
C LYS A 176 29.20 -21.35 44.05
N VAL A 177 28.77 -20.96 42.85
CA VAL A 177 27.38 -20.52 42.60
C VAL A 177 26.36 -21.65 42.81
N ILE A 178 26.69 -22.89 42.42
CA ILE A 178 25.85 -24.08 42.73
C ILE A 178 25.66 -24.21 44.25
N LYS A 179 26.75 -24.11 45.02
CA LYS A 179 26.71 -24.21 46.49
C LYS A 179 25.93 -23.06 47.14
N GLU A 180 26.05 -21.85 46.62
CA GLU A 180 25.34 -20.66 47.13
C GLU A 180 23.86 -20.61 46.68
N SER A 181 23.48 -21.27 45.58
CA SER A 181 22.10 -21.33 45.11
C SER A 181 21.22 -22.23 45.98
N GLY A 182 21.76 -23.34 46.49
CA GLY A 182 21.07 -24.28 47.37
C GLY A 182 19.91 -25.05 46.70
N PHE A 183 19.37 -26.07 47.37
CA PHE A 183 18.17 -26.76 46.87
C PHE A 183 16.94 -25.86 47.03
N PRO A 184 16.09 -25.65 45.99
CA PRO A 184 15.99 -26.41 44.75
C PRO A 184 16.64 -25.76 43.51
N LEU A 185 17.38 -24.66 43.68
CA LEU A 185 17.96 -23.86 42.59
C LEU A 185 19.32 -24.39 42.12
N ASP A 186 20.01 -25.21 42.92
CA ASP A 186 21.20 -25.95 42.52
C ASP A 186 20.93 -26.83 41.28
N LEU A 187 19.74 -27.43 41.22
CA LEU A 187 19.31 -28.30 40.12
C LEU A 187 19.24 -27.59 38.74
N ALA A 188 19.20 -26.25 38.70
CA ALA A 188 19.30 -25.47 37.46
C ALA A 188 20.53 -25.84 36.62
N TYR A 189 21.61 -26.23 37.28
CA TYR A 189 22.90 -26.53 36.67
C TYR A 189 23.12 -28.02 36.38
N MET A 190 22.12 -28.88 36.60
CA MET A 190 22.30 -30.34 36.62
C MET A 190 22.78 -30.92 35.29
N ASP A 191 22.32 -30.39 34.14
CA ASP A 191 22.77 -30.85 32.83
C ASP A 191 24.15 -30.28 32.45
N LEU A 192 24.40 -28.99 32.68
CA LEU A 192 25.73 -28.38 32.57
C LEU A 192 26.78 -29.15 33.39
N VAL A 193 26.46 -29.51 34.64
CA VAL A 193 27.34 -30.31 35.51
C VAL A 193 27.54 -31.73 34.96
N LYS A 194 26.49 -32.37 34.42
CA LYS A 194 26.62 -33.68 33.76
C LYS A 194 27.58 -33.60 32.55
N LYS A 195 27.36 -32.64 31.65
CA LYS A 195 28.21 -32.38 30.48
C LYS A 195 29.66 -32.05 30.88
N LEU A 196 29.87 -31.32 32.00
CA LEU A 196 31.19 -31.09 32.58
C LEU A 196 31.84 -32.35 33.18
N VAL A 197 31.10 -33.22 33.86
CA VAL A 197 31.62 -34.52 34.35
C VAL A 197 32.13 -35.36 33.18
N GLU A 198 31.39 -35.42 32.08
CA GLU A 198 31.77 -36.16 30.87
C GLU A 198 33.01 -35.54 30.21
N ARG A 199 33.05 -34.20 30.03
CA ARG A 199 34.22 -33.49 29.48
C ARG A 199 35.47 -33.67 30.34
N ARG A 200 35.41 -33.42 31.65
CA ARG A 200 36.59 -33.49 32.53
C ARG A 200 37.10 -34.93 32.69
N LYS A 201 36.24 -35.95 32.62
CA LYS A 201 36.65 -37.37 32.52
C LYS A 201 37.39 -37.69 31.23
N PHE A 202 36.96 -37.15 30.09
CA PHE A 202 37.68 -37.31 28.83
C PHE A 202 39.09 -36.70 28.90
N GLN A 203 39.21 -35.49 29.46
CA GLN A 203 40.49 -34.81 29.67
C GLN A 203 41.41 -35.57 30.66
N ALA A 204 40.85 -36.16 31.72
CA ALA A 204 41.56 -37.05 32.65
C ALA A 204 42.12 -38.30 31.95
N ASN A 205 41.29 -39.00 31.15
CA ASN A 205 41.72 -40.16 30.36
C ASN A 205 42.86 -39.81 29.37
N ASN A 206 42.86 -38.58 28.83
CA ASN A 206 43.91 -38.05 27.96
C ASN A 206 45.14 -37.50 28.73
N LYS A 207 45.16 -37.58 30.07
CA LYS A 207 46.23 -37.14 30.97
C LYS A 207 46.51 -35.63 30.95
N GLU A 208 45.47 -34.83 30.76
CA GLU A 208 45.58 -33.37 30.84
C GLU A 208 45.85 -32.90 32.29
N ALA A 209 46.76 -31.94 32.45
CA ALA A 209 47.34 -31.60 33.75
C ALA A 209 46.29 -31.06 34.75
N GLY A 210 45.93 -31.89 35.73
CA GLY A 210 44.97 -31.56 36.79
C GLY A 210 43.52 -31.95 36.49
N ALA A 211 43.24 -32.55 35.32
CA ALA A 211 41.89 -32.95 34.93
C ALA A 211 41.28 -34.01 35.86
N ASP A 212 42.09 -34.96 36.38
CA ASP A 212 41.64 -36.02 37.30
C ASP A 212 40.88 -35.47 38.51
N LYS A 213 41.46 -34.47 39.18
CA LYS A 213 40.88 -33.81 40.36
C LYS A 213 39.59 -33.04 40.05
N LEU A 214 39.47 -32.51 38.83
CA LEU A 214 38.25 -31.85 38.37
C LEU A 214 37.16 -32.86 38.02
N ALA A 215 37.52 -34.01 37.44
CA ALA A 215 36.59 -35.11 37.21
C ALA A 215 36.05 -35.68 38.53
N GLU A 216 36.90 -35.89 39.54
CA GLU A 216 36.50 -36.27 40.90
C GLU A 216 35.60 -35.21 41.55
N TYR A 217 36.00 -33.93 41.49
CA TYR A 217 35.25 -32.81 42.04
C TYR A 217 33.83 -32.73 41.46
N TRP A 218 33.71 -32.69 40.12
CA TRP A 218 32.41 -32.61 39.46
C TRP A 218 31.58 -33.88 39.67
N GLN A 219 32.20 -35.06 39.75
CA GLN A 219 31.49 -36.29 40.09
C GLN A 219 30.90 -36.23 41.51
N SER A 220 31.57 -35.59 42.46
CA SER A 220 31.07 -35.36 43.83
C SER A 220 29.92 -34.33 43.86
N VAL A 221 30.06 -33.21 43.14
CA VAL A 221 29.00 -32.20 42.98
C VAL A 221 27.76 -32.84 42.34
N TYR A 222 27.92 -33.54 41.22
CA TYR A 222 26.83 -34.25 40.54
C TYR A 222 26.15 -35.29 41.44
N THR A 223 26.90 -36.00 42.28
CA THR A 223 26.34 -36.98 43.24
C THR A 223 25.51 -36.27 44.32
N THR A 224 25.96 -35.11 44.80
CA THR A 224 25.22 -34.28 45.75
C THR A 224 23.92 -33.74 45.13
N MET A 225 23.99 -33.23 43.90
CA MET A 225 22.81 -32.75 43.16
C MET A 225 21.83 -33.90 42.85
N LYS A 226 22.31 -35.10 42.53
CA LYS A 226 21.49 -36.30 42.34
C LYS A 226 20.82 -36.79 43.65
N ALA A 227 21.37 -36.46 44.82
CA ALA A 227 20.70 -36.66 46.10
C ALA A 227 19.66 -35.56 46.38
N ASN A 228 19.97 -34.30 46.08
CA ASN A 228 19.03 -33.18 46.17
C ASN A 228 17.80 -33.37 45.26
N ALA A 229 18.00 -33.88 44.04
CA ALA A 229 16.93 -34.18 43.08
C ALA A 229 15.90 -35.22 43.55
N LYS A 230 16.14 -35.91 44.67
CA LYS A 230 15.18 -36.83 45.32
C LYS A 230 14.33 -36.16 46.41
N LYS A 231 14.62 -34.93 46.80
CA LYS A 231 13.86 -34.16 47.80
C LYS A 231 12.58 -33.59 47.18
N SER A 232 11.55 -33.35 48.00
CA SER A 232 10.33 -32.66 47.56
C SER A 232 10.68 -31.24 47.10
N ARG A 233 10.48 -30.94 45.81
CA ARG A 233 10.66 -29.57 45.29
C ARG A 233 9.61 -28.61 45.87
N TYR A 234 8.39 -29.09 46.08
CA TYR A 234 7.25 -28.29 46.53
C TYR A 234 7.54 -27.49 47.81
N GLU A 235 7.95 -28.16 48.89
CA GLU A 235 8.23 -27.50 50.18
C GLU A 235 9.36 -26.46 50.05
N ALA A 236 10.33 -26.72 49.17
CA ALA A 236 11.48 -25.86 48.97
C ALA A 236 11.16 -24.64 48.07
N VAL A 237 10.19 -24.74 47.16
CA VAL A 237 9.66 -23.59 46.41
C VAL A 237 8.70 -22.78 47.29
N ALA A 238 7.84 -23.43 48.09
CA ALA A 238 7.03 -22.75 49.10
C ALA A 238 7.92 -21.94 50.07
N ALA A 239 9.04 -22.50 50.51
CA ALA A 239 10.01 -21.82 51.37
C ALA A 239 10.78 -20.65 50.71
N ILE A 240 10.82 -20.56 49.37
CA ILE A 240 11.33 -19.38 48.65
C ILE A 240 10.33 -18.21 48.75
N TYR A 241 9.03 -18.50 48.66
CA TYR A 241 7.98 -17.49 48.55
C TYR A 241 7.23 -17.18 49.85
N LYS A 242 7.53 -17.89 50.96
CA LYS A 242 6.84 -17.77 52.26
C LYS A 242 6.74 -16.35 52.85
N ASP A 243 7.64 -15.44 52.48
CA ASP A 243 7.72 -14.05 52.98
C ASP A 243 7.33 -13.01 51.90
N VAL A 244 6.90 -13.45 50.71
CA VAL A 244 6.60 -12.57 49.56
C VAL A 244 5.11 -12.20 49.56
N ALA A 245 4.79 -10.92 49.43
CA ALA A 245 3.40 -10.46 49.35
C ALA A 245 2.72 -10.97 48.06
N VAL A 246 1.41 -11.24 48.12
CA VAL A 246 0.66 -11.78 46.97
C VAL A 246 0.72 -10.82 45.76
N SER A 247 0.66 -9.51 46.01
CA SER A 247 0.82 -8.45 45.01
C SER A 247 2.24 -8.33 44.41
N GLU A 248 3.23 -8.95 45.03
CA GLU A 248 4.64 -8.96 44.61
C GLU A 248 5.08 -10.34 44.09
N PHE A 249 4.19 -11.33 44.10
CA PHE A 249 4.52 -12.69 43.68
C PHE A 249 4.76 -12.75 42.17
N PRO A 250 5.92 -13.25 41.70
CA PRO A 250 6.28 -13.18 40.29
C PRO A 250 5.49 -14.19 39.45
N ILE A 251 4.45 -13.70 38.78
CA ILE A 251 3.84 -14.40 37.64
C ILE A 251 4.69 -14.09 36.41
N SER A 252 5.30 -15.11 35.82
CA SER A 252 6.18 -14.96 34.66
C SER A 252 5.89 -16.05 33.64
N TRP A 253 5.45 -15.65 32.45
CA TRP A 253 5.54 -16.51 31.28
C TRP A 253 6.95 -16.45 30.67
N TYR A 254 7.18 -17.26 29.65
CA TYR A 254 8.35 -17.19 28.80
C TYR A 254 7.88 -17.47 27.37
N ASP A 255 7.64 -16.38 26.64
CA ASP A 255 7.47 -16.35 25.19
C ASP A 255 8.80 -15.82 24.63
N ASP A 256 9.46 -16.58 23.75
CA ASP A 256 10.76 -16.20 23.16
C ASP A 256 10.66 -14.93 22.28
N ALA A 257 9.46 -14.44 21.97
CA ALA A 257 9.26 -13.19 21.22
C ALA A 257 9.39 -11.90 22.06
N GLN A 258 9.30 -11.94 23.40
CA GLN A 258 9.11 -10.73 24.22
C GLN A 258 10.04 -10.63 25.43
N TYR A 259 10.89 -9.61 25.46
CA TYR A 259 11.56 -9.15 26.69
C TYR A 259 10.51 -8.62 27.67
N ALA A 260 10.70 -8.88 28.97
CA ALA A 260 9.68 -8.72 30.00
C ALA A 260 8.99 -7.34 30.01
N VAL A 261 7.76 -7.29 29.51
CA VAL A 261 6.87 -6.14 29.65
C VAL A 261 6.16 -6.25 31.01
N ALA A 262 6.38 -5.29 31.90
CA ALA A 262 5.56 -5.14 33.09
C ALA A 262 4.17 -4.61 32.70
N PHE A 263 3.11 -5.21 33.23
CA PHE A 263 1.74 -4.98 32.78
C PHE A 263 1.20 -3.60 33.23
N GLU A 264 1.42 -2.57 32.40
CA GLU A 264 0.90 -1.21 32.62
C GLU A 264 -0.35 -0.97 31.77
N THR A 265 -1.55 -1.29 32.26
CA THR A 265 -2.81 -1.09 31.50
C THR A 265 -3.03 0.37 31.08
N GLU A 266 -2.83 1.29 32.03
CA GLU A 266 -3.10 2.73 31.88
C GLU A 266 -1.86 3.57 32.25
N GLY A 267 -1.19 3.22 33.36
CA GLY A 267 -0.03 3.94 33.89
C GLY A 267 -0.41 5.12 34.82
N GLY A 268 0.56 5.58 35.62
CA GLY A 268 0.32 6.64 36.61
C GLY A 268 -0.02 8.00 36.00
N GLN A 269 -0.93 8.75 36.65
CA GLN A 269 -1.23 10.13 36.27
C GLN A 269 -0.01 11.05 36.49
N PRO A 270 0.51 11.74 35.45
CA PRO A 270 1.63 12.65 35.60
C PRO A 270 1.21 13.97 36.26
N ALA A 271 2.20 14.73 36.76
CA ALA A 271 1.94 16.06 37.33
C ALA A 271 1.40 17.03 36.26
N ALA A 272 0.30 17.73 36.58
CA ALA A 272 -0.37 18.62 35.64
C ALA A 272 0.53 19.78 35.19
N VAL A 273 0.76 19.88 33.88
CA VAL A 273 1.57 20.95 33.28
C VAL A 273 0.79 22.25 33.21
N GLY A 274 1.32 23.31 33.83
CA GLY A 274 0.77 24.67 33.75
C GLY A 274 1.11 25.38 32.44
N PRO A 275 0.47 26.54 32.14
CA PRO A 275 0.75 27.33 30.94
C PRO A 275 2.23 27.70 30.79
N GLN A 276 2.80 27.39 29.62
CA GLN A 276 4.18 27.67 29.26
C GLN A 276 4.35 29.07 28.65
N GLY A 277 5.61 29.50 28.48
CA GLY A 277 5.92 30.73 27.76
C GLY A 277 5.50 30.67 26.29
N ARG A 278 5.02 31.81 25.76
CA ARG A 278 4.63 31.95 24.34
C ARG A 278 5.82 31.70 23.41
N LYS A 279 5.64 30.85 22.39
CA LYS A 279 6.66 30.52 21.37
C LYS A 279 6.21 30.91 19.96
N PRO A 280 7.14 31.07 18.99
CA PRO A 280 6.80 31.24 17.57
C PRO A 280 5.86 30.15 17.00
N TRP A 281 6.03 28.90 17.42
CA TRP A 281 5.28 27.74 16.90
C TRP A 281 4.88 26.73 17.99
N THR A 282 3.67 26.19 17.85
CA THR A 282 3.21 24.96 18.53
C THR A 282 2.62 24.01 17.49
N ILE A 283 3.04 22.74 17.54
CA ILE A 283 2.47 21.62 16.77
C ILE A 283 1.61 20.80 17.75
N LEU A 284 0.35 20.57 17.39
CA LEU A 284 -0.59 19.71 18.10
C LEU A 284 -0.96 18.52 17.21
N ALA A 285 -0.41 17.35 17.48
CA ALA A 285 -0.75 16.12 16.74
C ALA A 285 -1.83 15.32 17.47
N TYR A 286 -2.93 15.04 16.78
CA TYR A 286 -4.04 14.22 17.26
C TYR A 286 -4.04 12.88 16.51
N ILE A 287 -3.56 11.84 17.17
CA ILE A 287 -3.21 10.54 16.60
C ILE A 287 -4.20 9.50 17.14
N CYS A 288 -5.22 9.18 16.34
CA CYS A 288 -6.14 8.10 16.69
C CYS A 288 -5.55 6.77 16.23
N SER A 289 -5.04 5.97 17.18
CA SER A 289 -4.38 4.69 16.94
C SER A 289 -5.15 3.50 17.57
N ASP A 290 -6.40 3.66 18.01
CA ASP A 290 -7.33 2.54 18.21
C ASP A 290 -7.95 2.10 16.87
N ASN A 291 -7.15 1.44 16.04
CA ASN A 291 -7.48 0.87 14.72
C ASN A 291 -6.23 0.18 14.13
N ASP A 292 -6.37 -0.49 12.98
CA ASP A 292 -5.31 -1.28 12.35
C ASP A 292 -4.03 -0.52 11.95
N LEU A 293 -4.02 0.81 12.06
CA LEU A 293 -2.83 1.64 11.86
C LEU A 293 -1.98 1.86 13.13
N GLU A 294 -2.34 1.32 14.31
CA GLU A 294 -1.70 1.62 15.62
C GLU A 294 -0.16 1.71 15.57
N ARG A 295 0.48 0.73 14.91
CA ARG A 295 1.93 0.65 14.74
C ARG A 295 2.53 1.90 14.10
N PHE A 296 1.85 2.52 13.16
CA PHE A 296 2.34 3.67 12.42
C PHE A 296 2.26 4.95 13.25
N GLY A 297 1.16 5.18 13.98
CA GLY A 297 1.04 6.32 14.89
C GLY A 297 2.09 6.30 16.01
N LEU A 298 2.49 5.12 16.48
CA LEU A 298 3.65 4.92 17.35
C LEU A 298 4.98 5.29 16.66
N GLN A 299 5.18 4.88 15.40
CA GLN A 299 6.38 5.24 14.63
C GLN A 299 6.48 6.74 14.37
N ASP A 300 5.36 7.42 14.16
CA ASP A 300 5.29 8.85 13.86
C ASP A 300 5.59 9.72 15.08
N VAL A 301 5.19 9.30 16.30
CA VAL A 301 5.68 9.94 17.54
C VAL A 301 7.20 9.78 17.63
N ASN A 302 7.75 8.60 17.37
CA ASN A 302 9.20 8.38 17.40
C ASN A 302 9.95 9.18 16.30
N GLU A 303 9.33 9.43 15.13
CA GLU A 303 9.88 10.35 14.13
C GLU A 303 9.87 11.82 14.60
N MET A 304 8.83 12.25 15.33
CA MET A 304 8.84 13.55 16.00
C MET A 304 9.94 13.64 17.07
N GLU A 305 10.24 12.54 17.78
CA GLU A 305 11.31 12.45 18.80
C GLU A 305 12.73 12.54 18.22
N GLN A 306 12.94 12.13 16.96
CA GLN A 306 14.20 12.42 16.24
C GLN A 306 14.48 13.93 16.16
N VAL A 307 13.47 14.78 16.31
CA VAL A 307 13.58 16.25 16.23
C VAL A 307 13.46 16.87 17.62
N GLY A 308 12.34 16.61 18.31
CA GLY A 308 12.00 17.10 19.64
C GLY A 308 11.64 18.59 19.72
N SER A 309 10.91 18.95 20.77
CA SER A 309 10.59 20.34 21.11
C SER A 309 11.84 21.16 21.46
N SER A 310 11.79 22.48 21.23
CA SER A 310 12.90 23.40 21.44
C SER A 310 12.52 24.61 22.31
N ASP A 311 13.44 25.57 22.48
CA ASP A 311 13.15 26.85 23.12
C ASP A 311 12.11 27.69 22.37
N LYS A 312 11.97 27.49 21.04
CA LYS A 312 11.13 28.28 20.14
C LYS A 312 10.01 27.51 19.45
N VAL A 313 9.92 26.20 19.64
CA VAL A 313 8.87 25.34 19.07
C VAL A 313 8.39 24.35 20.13
N ASN A 314 7.08 24.20 20.29
CA ASN A 314 6.48 23.07 21.02
C ASN A 314 6.04 22.01 20.01
N ILE A 315 6.30 20.73 20.30
CA ILE A 315 5.71 19.59 19.58
C ILE A 315 4.99 18.75 20.64
N VAL A 316 3.69 18.53 20.47
CA VAL A 316 2.83 17.91 21.47
C VAL A 316 1.88 16.93 20.78
N ALA A 317 1.89 15.68 21.23
CA ALA A 317 1.01 14.63 20.71
C ALA A 317 -0.06 14.26 21.74
N GLN A 318 -1.28 14.02 21.28
CA GLN A 318 -2.23 13.12 21.93
C GLN A 318 -2.34 11.88 21.06
N ILE A 319 -2.01 10.72 21.62
CA ILE A 319 -2.08 9.42 20.97
C ILE A 319 -2.94 8.47 21.80
N ASP A 320 -3.77 7.69 21.13
CA ASP A 320 -4.69 6.74 21.75
C ASP A 320 -4.50 5.35 21.17
N ARG A 321 -4.34 4.32 22.00
CA ARG A 321 -3.96 2.96 21.57
C ARG A 321 -5.04 1.92 21.86
N MET A 322 -5.27 1.03 20.89
CA MET A 322 -6.25 -0.04 21.02
C MET A 322 -6.01 -0.97 22.21
N LYS A 323 -7.09 -1.61 22.66
CA LYS A 323 -7.01 -2.74 23.60
C LYS A 323 -6.53 -4.00 22.90
N GLU A 324 -5.74 -4.79 23.64
CA GLU A 324 -5.19 -6.06 23.16
C GLU A 324 -6.29 -7.02 22.65
N GLY A 325 -6.12 -7.50 21.41
CA GLY A 325 -7.03 -8.44 20.76
C GLY A 325 -7.87 -7.86 19.63
N ASN A 326 -7.85 -6.54 19.43
CA ASN A 326 -8.33 -5.90 18.20
C ASN A 326 -7.36 -6.18 17.02
N GLN A 327 -7.83 -6.00 15.77
CA GLN A 327 -7.00 -6.23 14.58
C GLN A 327 -5.97 -5.10 14.43
N GLY A 328 -4.69 -5.47 14.34
CA GLY A 328 -3.57 -4.52 14.26
C GLY A 328 -2.84 -4.28 15.59
N ALA A 329 -3.38 -4.79 16.71
CA ALA A 329 -2.83 -4.62 18.05
C ALA A 329 -1.34 -4.97 18.11
N THR A 330 -0.52 -4.02 18.57
CA THR A 330 0.93 -4.20 18.74
C THR A 330 1.37 -4.04 20.20
N ILE A 331 2.49 -4.67 20.55
CA ILE A 331 3.19 -4.48 21.84
C ILE A 331 4.58 -3.86 21.64
N SER A 332 4.86 -3.30 20.46
CA SER A 332 6.14 -2.68 20.11
C SER A 332 6.54 -1.56 21.09
N ASP A 333 5.58 -0.75 21.53
CA ASP A 333 5.75 0.28 22.57
C ASP A 333 5.29 -0.22 23.95
N GLY A 334 5.48 -1.52 24.24
CA GLY A 334 4.87 -2.18 25.39
C GLY A 334 3.33 -2.27 25.28
N ASN A 335 2.69 -2.69 26.38
CA ASN A 335 1.29 -3.13 26.39
C ASN A 335 0.27 -2.09 26.92
N TRP A 336 0.63 -0.80 26.95
CA TRP A 336 -0.25 0.25 27.46
C TRP A 336 -1.38 0.58 26.48
N THR A 337 -2.55 0.94 27.01
CA THR A 337 -3.79 1.14 26.26
C THR A 337 -4.45 2.49 26.57
N GLY A 338 -5.35 2.95 25.69
CA GLY A 338 -6.06 4.22 25.83
C GLY A 338 -5.20 5.45 25.53
N THR A 339 -5.69 6.63 25.93
CA THR A 339 -5.19 7.92 25.45
C THR A 339 -4.15 8.53 26.39
N ARG A 340 -2.99 8.89 25.82
CA ARG A 340 -1.90 9.62 26.50
C ARG A 340 -1.54 10.90 25.75
N ARG A 341 -1.00 11.87 26.51
CA ARG A 341 -0.47 13.14 26.00
C ARG A 341 1.01 13.23 26.28
N TYR A 342 1.80 13.57 25.27
CA TYR A 342 3.25 13.68 25.33
C TYR A 342 3.71 15.09 24.93
N TYR A 343 4.59 15.69 25.73
CA TYR A 343 5.42 16.81 25.28
C TYR A 343 6.65 16.20 24.62
N VAL A 344 6.75 16.31 23.30
CA VAL A 344 7.72 15.53 22.54
C VAL A 344 9.12 16.05 22.82
N THR A 345 9.96 15.22 23.44
CA THR A 345 11.36 15.52 23.72
C THR A 345 12.25 14.92 22.64
N LYS A 346 13.53 15.32 22.59
CA LYS A 346 14.46 14.78 21.60
C LYS A 346 15.15 13.52 22.12
N ASP A 347 15.04 12.42 21.39
CA ASP A 347 15.89 11.25 21.57
C ASP A 347 16.32 10.63 20.21
N ALA A 348 16.40 9.31 20.12
CA ALA A 348 16.87 8.53 18.98
C ALA A 348 16.42 7.05 18.97
N ASP A 349 15.52 6.62 19.86
CA ASP A 349 15.06 5.21 19.90
C ASP A 349 13.77 5.02 19.11
N MET A 350 13.92 4.72 17.82
CA MET A 350 12.79 4.50 16.90
C MET A 350 11.84 3.34 17.28
N ASN A 351 12.13 2.59 18.35
CA ASN A 351 11.34 1.46 18.81
C ASN A 351 10.46 1.79 20.03
N LYS A 352 10.67 2.92 20.72
CA LYS A 352 9.93 3.26 21.93
C LYS A 352 9.85 4.77 22.18
N ILE A 353 8.64 5.27 22.44
CA ILE A 353 8.34 6.65 22.84
C ILE A 353 9.15 7.00 24.10
N GLY A 354 10.16 7.87 23.92
CA GLY A 354 11.03 8.38 24.99
C GLY A 354 10.44 9.60 25.72
N SER A 355 9.37 10.19 25.18
CA SER A 355 8.89 11.51 25.57
C SER A 355 8.27 11.63 26.96
N GLN A 356 8.31 12.87 27.47
CA GLN A 356 7.63 13.23 28.71
C GLN A 356 6.11 13.09 28.54
N MET A 357 5.53 12.08 29.17
CA MET A 357 4.07 11.99 29.36
C MET A 357 3.61 13.16 30.25
N VAL A 358 2.73 14.00 29.70
CA VAL A 358 2.16 15.21 30.34
C VAL A 358 0.65 15.09 30.62
N GLY A 359 0.04 13.97 30.23
CA GLY A 359 -1.28 13.55 30.66
C GLY A 359 -1.52 12.07 30.35
N ASN A 360 -2.20 11.37 31.25
CA ASN A 360 -2.90 10.13 30.95
C ASN A 360 -4.40 10.45 31.01
N LEU A 361 -5.20 10.02 30.04
CA LEU A 361 -6.65 10.26 30.04
C LEU A 361 -7.46 8.96 30.24
N GLY A 362 -6.79 7.80 30.26
CA GLY A 362 -7.43 6.52 30.01
C GLY A 362 -8.02 6.48 28.59
N GLU A 363 -8.91 5.53 28.33
CA GLU A 363 -9.74 5.50 27.12
C GLU A 363 -10.40 6.86 26.82
N GLN A 364 -10.35 7.32 25.57
CA GLN A 364 -11.21 8.40 25.07
C GLN A 364 -11.77 8.00 23.70
N ASP A 365 -13.04 8.33 23.42
CA ASP A 365 -13.58 8.24 22.06
C ASP A 365 -12.93 9.31 21.19
N MET A 366 -11.91 8.93 20.42
CA MET A 366 -11.17 9.82 19.54
C MET A 366 -12.00 10.26 18.33
N GLY A 367 -13.10 9.55 18.04
CA GLY A 367 -14.14 9.91 17.10
C GLY A 367 -15.12 10.99 17.61
N ASP A 368 -15.15 11.34 18.91
CA ASP A 368 -16.00 12.43 19.42
C ASP A 368 -15.37 13.81 19.20
N LYS A 369 -16.14 14.73 18.60
CA LYS A 369 -15.78 16.15 18.44
C LYS A 369 -15.28 16.82 19.72
N ARG A 370 -15.74 16.38 20.90
CA ARG A 370 -15.33 16.87 22.22
C ARG A 370 -13.87 16.54 22.52
N THR A 371 -13.42 15.33 22.21
CA THR A 371 -12.06 14.85 22.45
C THR A 371 -11.03 15.69 21.69
N LEU A 372 -11.28 15.92 20.39
CA LEU A 372 -10.48 16.84 19.58
C LEU A 372 -10.57 18.29 20.09
N ALA A 373 -11.78 18.80 20.38
CA ALA A 373 -11.95 20.16 20.86
C ALA A 373 -11.20 20.40 22.19
N GLU A 374 -11.20 19.43 23.10
CA GLU A 374 -10.52 19.53 24.39
C GLU A 374 -9.00 19.36 24.28
N PHE A 375 -8.51 18.51 23.37
CA PHE A 375 -7.09 18.50 23.01
C PHE A 375 -6.64 19.88 22.48
N LEU A 376 -7.38 20.46 21.54
CA LEU A 376 -7.07 21.79 20.97
C LEU A 376 -7.09 22.90 22.03
N LYS A 377 -8.17 23.00 22.83
CA LYS A 377 -8.30 23.98 23.91
C LYS A 377 -7.20 23.82 24.97
N TRP A 378 -6.86 22.58 25.34
CA TRP A 378 -5.76 22.30 26.27
C TRP A 378 -4.39 22.68 25.65
N GLY A 379 -4.16 22.31 24.39
CA GLY A 379 -2.92 22.54 23.67
C GLY A 379 -2.59 24.03 23.55
N VAL A 380 -3.52 24.84 23.03
CA VAL A 380 -3.27 26.29 22.86
C VAL A 380 -3.15 27.05 24.19
N LYS A 381 -3.80 26.57 25.27
CA LYS A 381 -3.71 27.15 26.61
C LYS A 381 -2.43 26.75 27.36
N THR A 382 -1.95 25.52 27.16
CA THR A 382 -0.76 24.98 27.84
C THR A 382 0.51 25.36 27.11
N TYR A 383 0.47 25.38 25.78
CA TYR A 383 1.59 25.66 24.89
C TYR A 383 1.26 26.82 23.94
N PRO A 384 1.07 28.04 24.47
CA PRO A 384 0.67 29.20 23.67
C PRO A 384 1.71 29.53 22.58
N ALA A 385 1.23 29.84 21.38
CA ALA A 385 2.09 30.23 20.27
C ALA A 385 1.44 31.24 19.32
N ASP A 386 2.29 31.86 18.50
CA ASP A 386 1.87 32.81 17.47
C ASP A 386 1.36 32.10 16.21
N ASN A 387 1.98 30.97 15.84
CA ASN A 387 1.49 30.03 14.84
C ASN A 387 1.16 28.70 15.55
N VAL A 388 0.00 28.13 15.25
CA VAL A 388 -0.37 26.77 15.69
C VAL A 388 -0.66 25.92 14.47
N LEU A 389 0.04 24.79 14.37
CA LEU A 389 -0.25 23.72 13.43
C LEU A 389 -1.03 22.63 14.16
N VAL A 390 -2.10 22.13 13.53
CA VAL A 390 -2.86 20.96 13.99
C VAL A 390 -2.65 19.84 12.98
N VAL A 391 -2.19 18.68 13.42
CA VAL A 391 -2.27 17.44 12.63
C VAL A 391 -3.44 16.62 13.13
N VAL A 392 -4.26 16.11 12.22
CA VAL A 392 -5.22 15.04 12.50
C VAL A 392 -4.81 13.82 11.67
N TRP A 393 -4.49 12.73 12.37
CA TRP A 393 -3.86 11.53 11.83
C TRP A 393 -4.76 10.31 12.05
N ASN A 394 -5.05 9.56 10.98
CA ASN A 394 -5.77 8.27 10.92
C ASN A 394 -6.01 7.85 9.44
N HIS A 395 -6.85 6.84 9.19
CA HIS A 395 -7.67 6.78 7.98
C HIS A 395 -8.47 8.08 7.75
N GLY A 396 -8.70 8.39 6.47
CA GLY A 396 -9.57 9.49 6.03
C GLY A 396 -10.52 9.04 4.93
N ALA A 397 -11.67 9.71 4.83
CA ALA A 397 -12.71 9.44 3.85
C ALA A 397 -13.17 10.75 3.16
N GLY A 398 -12.24 11.70 2.99
CA GLY A 398 -12.50 13.01 2.41
C GLY A 398 -13.58 13.77 3.17
N TRP A 399 -14.63 14.21 2.46
CA TRP A 399 -15.73 14.98 3.05
C TRP A 399 -16.53 14.22 4.13
N LEU A 400 -16.50 12.88 4.12
CA LEU A 400 -17.23 12.05 5.09
C LEU A 400 -16.67 12.19 6.50
N GLY A 401 -15.34 12.28 6.63
CA GLY A 401 -14.67 12.36 7.93
C GLY A 401 -13.26 11.76 7.94
N VAL A 402 -12.70 11.71 9.16
CA VAL A 402 -11.33 11.29 9.50
C VAL A 402 -11.32 10.77 10.94
N ALA A 403 -10.26 10.08 11.37
CA ALA A 403 -10.12 9.59 12.76
C ALA A 403 -11.23 8.60 13.15
N HIS A 404 -11.20 7.41 12.53
CA HIS A 404 -11.98 6.26 12.98
C HIS A 404 -11.34 5.61 14.21
N ASP A 405 -12.15 5.49 15.25
CA ASP A 405 -11.90 4.84 16.52
C ASP A 405 -12.65 3.50 16.53
N GLN A 406 -11.89 2.39 16.65
CA GLN A 406 -12.41 1.04 16.56
C GLN A 406 -13.05 0.55 17.88
N SER A 407 -12.77 1.18 19.03
CA SER A 407 -13.43 0.86 20.29
C SER A 407 -14.80 1.54 20.43
N SER A 408 -14.99 2.72 19.84
CA SER A 408 -16.28 3.43 19.78
C SER A 408 -17.09 3.18 18.51
N ASP A 409 -16.45 2.64 17.45
CA ASP A 409 -16.94 2.57 16.06
C ASP A 409 -17.46 3.93 15.54
N ARG A 410 -16.65 4.97 15.75
CA ARG A 410 -16.96 6.34 15.36
C ARG A 410 -15.83 6.98 14.58
N MET A 411 -16.19 7.79 13.59
CA MET A 411 -15.29 8.67 12.85
C MET A 411 -15.73 10.13 13.02
N LEU A 412 -14.80 11.07 13.14
CA LEU A 412 -15.12 12.51 13.16
C LEU A 412 -15.65 12.93 11.79
N SER A 413 -16.92 13.33 11.68
CA SER A 413 -17.41 13.95 10.44
C SER A 413 -16.72 15.30 10.18
N MET A 414 -16.69 15.78 8.95
CA MET A 414 -16.12 17.12 8.69
C MET A 414 -16.84 18.26 9.44
N THR A 415 -18.13 18.08 9.77
CA THR A 415 -18.85 19.04 10.64
C THR A 415 -18.41 18.95 12.10
N ASP A 416 -17.97 17.78 12.56
CA ASP A 416 -17.38 17.55 13.89
C ASP A 416 -15.99 18.15 14.01
N VAL A 417 -15.13 17.92 13.02
CA VAL A 417 -13.78 18.52 12.93
C VAL A 417 -13.88 20.05 12.90
N SER A 418 -14.78 20.61 12.08
CA SER A 418 -14.96 22.05 12.00
C SER A 418 -15.57 22.66 13.26
N TRP A 419 -16.48 21.96 13.95
CA TRP A 419 -16.93 22.38 15.28
C TRP A 419 -15.78 22.39 16.30
N ALA A 420 -14.96 21.34 16.32
CA ALA A 420 -13.84 21.22 17.25
C ALA A 420 -12.77 22.30 17.02
N LEU A 421 -12.48 22.60 15.76
CA LEU A 421 -11.60 23.71 15.38
C LEU A 421 -12.21 25.07 15.75
N ARG A 422 -13.52 25.30 15.58
CA ARG A 422 -14.20 26.54 16.07
C ARG A 422 -14.06 26.70 17.59
N GLU A 423 -14.13 25.62 18.37
CA GLU A 423 -13.90 25.67 19.82
C GLU A 423 -12.43 25.94 20.20
N GLY A 424 -11.47 25.29 19.52
CA GLY A 424 -10.05 25.55 19.71
C GLY A 424 -9.64 26.98 19.32
N GLN A 425 -10.21 27.50 18.22
CA GLN A 425 -9.98 28.85 17.70
C GLN A 425 -10.44 29.95 18.68
N LYS A 426 -11.53 29.72 19.42
CA LYS A 426 -12.00 30.65 20.46
C LYS A 426 -10.98 30.79 21.58
N GLU A 427 -10.46 29.67 22.10
CA GLU A 427 -9.44 29.70 23.16
C GLU A 427 -8.11 30.25 22.62
N LEU A 428 -7.70 29.91 21.40
CA LEU A 428 -6.52 30.49 20.74
C LEU A 428 -6.63 32.01 20.61
N SER A 429 -7.77 32.52 20.15
CA SER A 429 -8.00 33.97 20.00
C SER A 429 -7.96 34.71 21.34
N LYS A 430 -8.51 34.08 22.39
CA LYS A 430 -8.46 34.55 23.78
C LYS A 430 -7.04 34.55 24.35
N VAL A 431 -6.28 33.48 24.14
CA VAL A 431 -4.86 33.35 24.54
C VAL A 431 -3.95 34.33 23.78
N ASN A 432 -4.30 34.66 22.54
CA ASN A 432 -3.59 35.63 21.70
C ASN A 432 -4.03 37.09 21.89
N GLY A 433 -5.12 37.35 22.63
CA GLY A 433 -5.69 38.70 22.80
C GLY A 433 -6.24 39.33 21.51
N LYS A 434 -6.41 38.55 20.44
CA LYS A 434 -6.85 39.00 19.10
C LYS A 434 -7.53 37.85 18.35
N ALA A 435 -8.44 38.18 17.44
CA ALA A 435 -8.98 37.20 16.49
C ALA A 435 -7.84 36.46 15.78
N SER A 436 -7.84 35.13 15.88
CA SER A 436 -6.77 34.25 15.42
C SER A 436 -7.36 33.05 14.68
N LYS A 437 -6.53 32.40 13.86
CA LYS A 437 -6.81 31.13 13.19
C LYS A 437 -5.71 30.13 13.54
N PHE A 438 -5.96 28.85 13.30
CA PHE A 438 -4.88 27.88 13.18
C PHE A 438 -4.09 28.20 11.92
N ALA A 439 -2.76 28.27 12.05
CA ALA A 439 -1.90 28.66 10.94
C ALA A 439 -1.93 27.59 9.83
N ILE A 440 -1.95 26.32 10.23
CA ILE A 440 -2.03 25.16 9.34
C ILE A 440 -2.93 24.11 10.02
N VAL A 441 -3.86 23.52 9.24
CA VAL A 441 -4.42 22.20 9.54
C VAL A 441 -3.81 21.24 8.52
N ASP A 442 -3.25 20.13 9.01
CA ASP A 442 -2.71 19.04 8.21
C ASP A 442 -3.54 17.80 8.47
N PHE A 443 -3.99 17.16 7.39
CA PHE A 443 -4.53 15.80 7.47
C PHE A 443 -3.45 14.84 7.03
N ASP A 444 -2.98 14.02 7.98
CA ASP A 444 -2.16 12.85 7.69
C ASP A 444 -3.12 11.66 7.55
N ALA A 445 -3.92 11.72 6.48
CA ALA A 445 -5.08 10.88 6.27
C ALA A 445 -5.55 10.90 4.80
N CYS A 446 -6.01 9.75 4.33
CA CYS A 446 -6.47 9.52 2.96
C CYS A 446 -7.57 10.48 2.48
N LEU A 447 -7.50 10.90 1.21
CA LEU A 447 -8.56 11.58 0.45
C LEU A 447 -9.01 12.96 0.99
N MET A 448 -8.35 13.52 2.02
CA MET A 448 -8.78 14.75 2.69
C MET A 448 -8.58 16.05 1.87
N GLY A 449 -7.90 15.98 0.73
CA GLY A 449 -7.63 17.09 -0.18
C GLY A 449 -8.82 17.46 -1.07
N THR A 450 -10.02 17.62 -0.51
CA THR A 450 -11.24 17.99 -1.26
C THR A 450 -11.59 19.47 -1.07
N ILE A 451 -12.27 20.08 -2.05
CA ILE A 451 -12.77 21.46 -1.93
C ILE A 451 -13.79 21.63 -0.79
N GLU A 452 -14.58 20.59 -0.51
CA GLU A 452 -15.54 20.58 0.59
C GLU A 452 -14.85 20.59 1.96
N VAL A 453 -13.83 19.74 2.15
CA VAL A 453 -13.00 19.73 3.36
C VAL A 453 -12.35 21.10 3.55
N ALA A 454 -11.72 21.64 2.51
CA ALA A 454 -11.06 22.94 2.55
C ALA A 454 -12.04 24.09 2.87
N TYR A 455 -13.27 24.05 2.37
CA TYR A 455 -14.26 25.10 2.60
C TYR A 455 -14.96 25.00 3.96
N GLU A 456 -15.24 23.79 4.45
CA GLU A 456 -15.78 23.58 5.80
C GLU A 456 -14.80 24.07 6.90
N LEU A 457 -13.49 24.08 6.62
CA LEU A 457 -12.46 24.60 7.53
C LEU A 457 -12.11 26.09 7.34
N SER A 458 -12.67 26.78 6.32
CA SER A 458 -12.18 28.09 5.87
C SER A 458 -12.18 29.20 6.92
N ASP A 459 -13.02 29.07 7.94
CA ASP A 459 -13.23 30.08 8.97
C ASP A 459 -12.24 29.89 10.14
N CYS A 460 -11.67 28.70 10.29
CA CYS A 460 -10.88 28.27 11.44
C CYS A 460 -9.37 28.28 11.20
N ALA A 461 -8.95 28.03 9.96
CA ALA A 461 -7.55 27.89 9.58
C ALA A 461 -7.16 28.82 8.41
N ASP A 462 -5.87 29.14 8.30
CA ASP A 462 -5.33 29.92 7.17
C ASP A 462 -4.91 29.01 6.00
N PHE A 463 -4.24 27.89 6.29
CA PHE A 463 -3.85 26.89 5.30
C PHE A 463 -4.34 25.48 5.66
N LEU A 464 -4.71 24.72 4.62
CA LEU A 464 -4.87 23.26 4.67
C LEU A 464 -3.64 22.59 4.04
N VAL A 465 -3.24 21.42 4.53
CA VAL A 465 -2.36 20.44 3.88
C VAL A 465 -3.07 19.08 3.90
N ALA A 466 -3.11 18.37 2.76
CA ALA A 466 -3.82 17.10 2.61
C ALA A 466 -3.45 16.38 1.28
N SER A 467 -3.78 15.08 1.17
CA SER A 467 -3.74 14.30 -0.09
C SER A 467 -5.12 14.19 -0.75
N GLU A 468 -5.16 14.24 -2.09
CA GLU A 468 -6.37 13.91 -2.86
C GLU A 468 -6.60 12.39 -2.98
N GLU A 469 -5.55 11.60 -2.75
CA GLU A 469 -5.49 10.14 -2.88
C GLU A 469 -5.35 9.47 -1.49
N ASN A 470 -5.42 8.15 -1.43
CA ASN A 470 -4.97 7.40 -0.26
C ASN A 470 -3.50 7.71 0.07
N GLU A 471 -3.21 7.97 1.34
CA GLU A 471 -1.83 8.14 1.83
C GLU A 471 -1.24 6.78 2.25
N PRO A 472 0.04 6.48 2.00
CA PRO A 472 0.65 5.24 2.47
C PRO A 472 0.71 5.25 4.00
N GLY A 473 0.56 4.09 4.65
CA GLY A 473 0.46 4.00 6.12
C GLY A 473 1.64 4.57 6.93
N ARG A 474 2.75 4.95 6.30
CA ARG A 474 3.86 5.72 6.93
C ARG A 474 3.58 7.23 7.08
N GLY A 475 2.43 7.71 6.62
CA GLY A 475 1.98 9.10 6.77
C GLY A 475 2.99 10.16 6.32
N MET A 476 3.03 11.26 7.06
CA MET A 476 3.95 12.38 6.88
C MET A 476 5.35 12.08 7.43
N PRO A 477 6.45 12.42 6.75
CA PRO A 477 7.81 12.20 7.25
C PRO A 477 8.16 13.26 8.32
N TYR A 478 7.70 13.06 9.56
CA TYR A 478 7.74 14.03 10.65
C TYR A 478 9.14 14.60 10.89
N ALA A 479 10.16 13.74 10.87
CA ALA A 479 11.55 14.16 11.09
C ALA A 479 12.03 15.15 10.01
N ASP A 480 11.68 14.90 8.74
CA ASP A 480 12.17 15.65 7.58
C ASP A 480 11.58 17.06 7.49
N TYR A 481 10.29 17.23 7.82
CA TYR A 481 9.63 18.54 7.75
C TYR A 481 9.77 19.37 9.04
N LEU A 482 9.82 18.75 10.22
CA LEU A 482 9.97 19.46 11.49
C LEU A 482 11.42 19.93 11.74
N ALA A 483 12.45 19.18 11.33
CA ALA A 483 13.84 19.58 11.54
C ALA A 483 14.22 20.94 10.89
N PRO A 484 13.75 21.29 9.67
CA PRO A 484 13.83 22.64 9.13
C PRO A 484 13.17 23.73 9.99
N LEU A 485 12.04 23.44 10.63
CA LEU A 485 11.33 24.41 11.48
C LEU A 485 12.08 24.69 12.78
N ILE A 486 12.64 23.65 13.45
CA ILE A 486 13.49 23.85 14.63
C ILE A 486 14.71 24.71 14.28
N LYS A 487 15.30 24.51 13.09
CA LYS A 487 16.45 25.30 12.59
C LYS A 487 16.08 26.73 12.20
N ASN A 488 14.85 26.97 11.77
CA ASN A 488 14.35 28.32 11.45
C ASN A 488 12.88 28.53 11.89
N PRO A 489 12.63 28.85 13.18
CA PRO A 489 11.29 29.14 13.69
C PRO A 489 10.65 30.43 13.15
N ALA A 490 11.39 31.21 12.32
CA ALA A 490 10.88 32.39 11.62
C ALA A 490 10.34 32.07 10.21
N LEU A 491 10.20 30.79 9.85
CA LEU A 491 9.39 30.39 8.68
C LEU A 491 7.94 30.86 8.86
N SER A 492 7.38 31.45 7.81
CA SER A 492 5.94 31.74 7.73
C SER A 492 5.16 30.46 7.41
N ALA A 493 3.89 30.40 7.78
CA ALA A 493 3.03 29.24 7.52
C ALA A 493 3.01 28.83 6.02
N ARG A 494 2.93 29.80 5.10
CA ARG A 494 2.96 29.54 3.64
C ARG A 494 4.28 28.91 3.17
N GLU A 495 5.42 29.30 3.75
CA GLU A 495 6.72 28.69 3.41
C GLU A 495 6.98 27.39 4.18
N PHE A 496 6.18 27.09 5.21
CA PHE A 496 6.23 25.82 5.93
C PHE A 496 5.35 24.75 5.28
N THR A 497 4.13 25.08 4.81
CA THR A 497 3.31 24.13 4.01
C THR A 497 3.99 23.72 2.71
N LYS A 498 4.68 24.65 2.04
CA LYS A 498 5.59 24.35 0.90
C LYS A 498 6.67 23.33 1.22
N ARG A 499 7.16 23.29 2.47
CA ARG A 499 8.12 22.29 2.91
C ARG A 499 7.44 20.97 3.15
N MET A 500 6.36 20.94 3.94
CA MET A 500 5.58 19.74 4.26
C MET A 500 5.22 18.92 3.00
N VAL A 501 4.58 19.56 2.02
CA VAL A 501 4.22 18.94 0.73
C VAL A 501 5.47 18.49 -0.04
N GLY A 502 6.49 19.36 -0.12
CA GLY A 502 7.74 19.05 -0.81
C GLY A 502 8.53 17.90 -0.21
N THR A 503 8.51 17.72 1.12
CA THR A 503 9.18 16.61 1.82
C THR A 503 8.37 15.32 1.72
N TYR A 504 7.04 15.36 1.81
CA TYR A 504 6.19 14.18 1.64
C TYR A 504 6.30 13.59 0.22
N VAL A 505 6.17 14.44 -0.81
CA VAL A 505 6.28 13.97 -2.21
C VAL A 505 7.70 13.47 -2.51
N TYR A 506 8.72 14.03 -1.85
CA TYR A 506 10.10 13.55 -1.96
C TYR A 506 10.37 12.26 -1.17
N SER A 507 9.75 12.04 0.00
CA SER A 507 9.98 10.84 0.82
C SER A 507 9.46 9.57 0.16
N TYR A 508 8.35 9.68 -0.58
CA TYR A 508 7.73 8.58 -1.35
C TYR A 508 8.22 8.47 -2.80
N ALA A 509 8.96 9.45 -3.31
CA ALA A 509 9.70 9.33 -4.57
C ALA A 509 10.90 8.38 -4.40
N LYS A 510 11.30 7.69 -5.49
CA LYS A 510 12.41 6.72 -5.46
C LYS A 510 13.71 7.26 -4.84
N GLY A 511 14.10 6.67 -3.72
CA GLY A 511 15.30 7.04 -2.95
C GLY A 511 15.04 8.04 -1.83
N GLY A 512 13.78 8.44 -1.61
CA GLY A 512 13.34 9.22 -0.46
C GLY A 512 13.26 8.40 0.84
N SER A 513 13.06 9.08 1.96
CA SER A 513 13.09 8.55 3.33
C SER A 513 12.02 7.48 3.65
N ALA A 514 10.89 7.46 2.93
CA ALA A 514 9.88 6.42 3.06
C ALA A 514 10.17 5.18 2.19
N THR A 515 11.08 5.28 1.22
CA THR A 515 11.47 4.18 0.33
C THR A 515 12.56 3.28 0.92
N ASN A 516 12.71 2.07 0.39
CA ASN A 516 13.75 1.11 0.79
C ASN A 516 14.08 0.13 -0.36
N GLN A 517 14.82 -0.95 -0.08
CA GLN A 517 15.26 -1.94 -1.08
C GLN A 517 14.10 -2.70 -1.74
N PHE A 518 12.94 -2.77 -1.09
CA PHE A 518 11.73 -3.44 -1.57
C PHE A 518 10.69 -2.41 -2.05
N VAL A 519 10.40 -1.41 -1.22
CA VAL A 519 9.49 -0.30 -1.55
C VAL A 519 10.26 0.76 -2.33
N MET A 520 10.30 0.62 -3.66
CA MET A 520 11.05 1.50 -4.57
C MET A 520 10.46 2.91 -4.76
N GLY A 521 9.26 3.17 -4.25
CA GLY A 521 8.49 4.41 -4.42
C GLY A 521 6.98 4.13 -4.35
N SER A 522 6.15 5.14 -4.08
CA SER A 522 4.70 5.00 -3.95
C SER A 522 3.95 6.09 -4.73
N PRO A 523 2.81 5.77 -5.39
CA PRO A 523 1.94 6.77 -6.01
C PRO A 523 1.21 7.56 -4.91
N VAL A 524 1.46 8.87 -4.83
CA VAL A 524 0.89 9.77 -3.81
C VAL A 524 0.62 11.16 -4.41
N THR A 525 -0.33 11.90 -3.83
CA THR A 525 -0.48 13.36 -3.99
C THR A 525 -0.35 14.02 -2.61
N LYS A 526 0.03 15.30 -2.57
CA LYS A 526 -0.19 16.18 -1.42
C LYS A 526 -0.22 17.62 -1.92
N SER A 527 -1.07 18.45 -1.33
CA SER A 527 -1.18 19.87 -1.69
C SER A 527 -1.23 20.77 -0.46
N ALA A 528 -1.14 22.07 -0.68
CA ALA A 528 -1.50 23.04 0.33
C ALA A 528 -2.37 24.16 -0.23
N THR A 529 -3.46 24.47 0.48
CA THR A 529 -4.52 25.38 0.03
C THR A 529 -4.63 26.58 0.97
N ASP A 530 -4.60 27.79 0.41
CA ASP A 530 -4.90 29.08 1.06
C ASP A 530 -6.42 29.23 1.21
N LEU A 531 -6.92 28.97 2.41
CA LEU A 531 -8.34 28.95 2.69
C LEU A 531 -8.95 30.37 2.66
N GLY A 532 -8.12 31.42 2.73
CA GLY A 532 -8.54 32.81 2.57
C GLY A 532 -8.91 33.19 1.13
N LYS A 533 -8.47 32.42 0.13
CA LYS A 533 -8.82 32.62 -1.30
C LYS A 533 -9.99 31.75 -1.74
N LEU A 534 -10.21 30.62 -1.07
CA LEU A 534 -11.15 29.58 -1.46
C LEU A 534 -12.60 30.05 -1.71
N PRO A 535 -13.19 31.02 -0.97
CA PRO A 535 -14.54 31.52 -1.26
C PRO A 535 -14.73 32.05 -2.70
N ALA A 536 -13.67 32.56 -3.35
CA ALA A 536 -13.72 33.02 -4.73
C ALA A 536 -13.81 31.87 -5.74
N LEU A 537 -13.27 30.70 -5.40
CA LEU A 537 -13.40 29.46 -6.19
C LEU A 537 -14.79 28.83 -5.98
N VAL A 538 -15.23 28.73 -4.72
CA VAL A 538 -16.54 28.15 -4.36
C VAL A 538 -17.71 28.89 -5.02
N LYS A 539 -17.65 30.23 -5.12
CA LYS A 539 -18.64 31.02 -5.87
C LYS A 539 -18.70 30.67 -7.38
N LYS A 540 -17.62 30.11 -7.96
CA LYS A 540 -17.63 29.61 -9.34
C LYS A 540 -18.19 28.19 -9.44
N PHE A 541 -18.05 27.37 -8.41
CA PHE A 541 -18.75 26.08 -8.30
C PHE A 541 -20.25 26.24 -8.09
N ASP A 542 -20.68 27.25 -7.34
CA ASP A 542 -22.09 27.64 -7.28
C ASP A 542 -22.66 27.96 -8.68
N ALA A 543 -21.96 28.82 -9.44
CA ALA A 543 -22.35 29.16 -10.80
C ALA A 543 -22.35 27.93 -11.73
N LEU A 544 -21.39 27.01 -11.55
CA LEU A 544 -21.30 25.79 -12.34
C LEU A 544 -22.44 24.81 -12.03
N GLY A 545 -22.72 24.56 -10.75
CA GLY A 545 -23.83 23.72 -10.30
C GLY A 545 -25.18 24.23 -10.82
N LYS A 546 -25.44 25.53 -10.67
CA LYS A 546 -26.62 26.20 -11.24
C LYS A 546 -26.71 26.03 -12.77
N ALA A 547 -25.59 26.16 -13.49
CA ALA A 547 -25.56 26.01 -14.94
C ALA A 547 -25.74 24.55 -15.40
N LEU A 548 -25.19 23.57 -14.68
CA LEU A 548 -25.34 22.14 -14.97
C LEU A 548 -26.75 21.63 -14.62
N LEU A 549 -27.31 22.03 -13.48
CA LEU A 549 -28.69 21.72 -13.07
C LEU A 549 -29.72 22.23 -14.09
N ALA A 550 -29.51 23.44 -14.61
CA ALA A 550 -30.34 24.02 -15.68
C ALA A 550 -30.17 23.31 -17.05
N ASN A 551 -29.02 22.69 -17.31
CA ASN A 551 -28.70 22.00 -18.57
C ASN A 551 -28.62 20.46 -18.39
N HIS A 552 -29.37 19.89 -17.44
CA HIS A 552 -29.14 18.53 -16.97
C HIS A 552 -29.34 17.43 -18.04
N GLU A 553 -30.28 17.60 -18.98
CA GLU A 553 -30.42 16.68 -20.11
C GLU A 553 -29.20 16.71 -21.05
N LEU A 554 -28.62 17.90 -21.26
CA LEU A 554 -27.42 18.03 -22.09
C LEU A 554 -26.22 17.38 -21.40
N TYR A 555 -26.06 17.59 -20.08
CA TYR A 555 -25.06 16.87 -19.27
C TYR A 555 -25.24 15.34 -19.36
N ALA A 556 -26.46 14.83 -19.24
CA ALA A 556 -26.76 13.39 -19.41
C ALA A 556 -26.34 12.84 -20.78
N ASN A 557 -26.46 13.64 -21.86
CA ASN A 557 -25.99 13.23 -23.19
C ASN A 557 -24.46 13.13 -23.30
N LEU A 558 -23.69 13.92 -22.54
CA LEU A 558 -22.22 13.91 -22.59
C LEU A 558 -21.65 12.59 -22.06
N LEU A 559 -22.30 12.06 -21.03
CA LEU A 559 -22.01 10.78 -20.36
C LEU A 559 -22.15 9.58 -21.32
N VAL A 560 -22.83 9.75 -22.46
CA VAL A 560 -23.02 8.71 -23.49
C VAL A 560 -22.50 9.12 -24.88
N SER A 561 -21.74 10.22 -24.95
CA SER A 561 -21.12 10.70 -26.19
C SER A 561 -20.06 9.73 -26.72
N ASP A 562 -19.86 9.67 -28.04
CA ASP A 562 -18.85 8.80 -28.65
C ASP A 562 -17.40 9.16 -28.25
N SER A 563 -17.21 10.37 -27.71
CA SER A 563 -15.91 10.94 -27.36
C SER A 563 -15.26 10.36 -26.10
N GLY A 564 -16.05 9.78 -25.18
CA GLY A 564 -15.57 9.24 -23.89
C GLY A 564 -14.90 10.24 -22.94
N ARG A 565 -14.81 11.52 -23.31
CA ARG A 565 -14.01 12.55 -22.60
C ARG A 565 -14.32 12.61 -21.11
N PHE A 566 -15.61 12.58 -20.77
CA PHE A 566 -16.09 12.72 -19.40
C PHE A 566 -15.99 11.42 -18.58
N ALA A 567 -16.00 10.25 -19.22
CA ALA A 567 -15.68 8.98 -18.56
C ALA A 567 -14.17 8.88 -18.19
N SER A 568 -13.31 9.62 -18.89
CA SER A 568 -11.85 9.61 -18.66
C SER A 568 -11.33 10.52 -17.54
N ILE A 569 -12.19 11.15 -16.74
CA ILE A 569 -11.79 12.08 -15.66
C ILE A 569 -10.90 11.37 -14.63
N LYS A 570 -9.86 12.04 -14.11
CA LYS A 570 -9.02 11.53 -13.02
C LYS A 570 -9.87 11.36 -11.76
N ARG A 571 -10.19 10.10 -11.43
CA ARG A 571 -10.76 9.67 -10.15
C ARG A 571 -9.66 9.17 -9.20
N TYR A 572 -9.94 9.16 -7.91
CA TYR A 572 -9.04 8.67 -6.85
C TYR A 572 -9.49 7.27 -6.37
N SER A 573 -8.90 6.74 -5.29
CA SER A 573 -9.24 5.40 -4.75
C SER A 573 -10.70 5.29 -4.28
N ASP A 574 -11.31 6.40 -3.87
CA ASP A 574 -12.77 6.53 -3.83
C ASP A 574 -13.25 7.05 -5.19
N ASP A 575 -14.05 6.24 -5.90
CA ASP A 575 -14.50 6.56 -7.25
C ASP A 575 -15.43 7.77 -7.28
N SER A 576 -16.04 8.16 -6.16
CA SER A 576 -16.86 9.36 -6.04
C SER A 576 -16.06 10.66 -5.94
N LEU A 577 -14.72 10.62 -5.90
CA LEU A 577 -13.85 11.80 -5.89
C LEU A 577 -13.15 11.98 -7.24
N VAL A 578 -13.29 13.17 -7.84
CA VAL A 578 -12.63 13.57 -9.09
C VAL A 578 -11.65 14.73 -8.87
N ASP A 579 -10.60 14.81 -9.68
CA ASP A 579 -9.76 16.01 -9.76
C ASP A 579 -10.58 17.21 -10.30
N LEU A 580 -10.55 18.31 -9.56
CA LEU A 580 -11.38 19.49 -9.79
C LEU A 580 -11.03 20.23 -11.08
N VAL A 581 -9.74 20.25 -11.46
CA VAL A 581 -9.24 21.00 -12.62
C VAL A 581 -9.42 20.19 -13.90
N ASP A 582 -9.14 18.89 -13.85
CA ASP A 582 -9.37 17.93 -14.93
C ASP A 582 -10.86 17.78 -15.25
N PHE A 583 -11.73 17.77 -14.22
CA PHE A 583 -13.19 17.86 -14.38
C PHE A 583 -13.59 19.10 -15.20
N ALA A 584 -13.19 20.30 -14.75
CA ALA A 584 -13.52 21.55 -15.41
C ALA A 584 -12.91 21.62 -16.83
N HIS A 585 -11.70 21.10 -17.01
CA HIS A 585 -10.98 21.09 -18.28
C HIS A 585 -11.63 20.15 -19.30
N LYS A 586 -11.97 18.92 -18.91
CA LYS A 586 -12.68 17.96 -19.77
C LYS A 586 -14.08 18.45 -20.13
N LEU A 587 -14.81 19.02 -19.17
CA LEU A 587 -16.12 19.64 -19.41
C LEU A 587 -16.04 20.82 -20.38
N ALA A 588 -15.04 21.70 -20.25
CA ALA A 588 -14.82 22.81 -21.18
C ALA A 588 -14.47 22.36 -22.61
N GLN A 589 -13.75 21.23 -22.76
CA GLN A 589 -13.34 20.66 -24.04
C GLN A 589 -14.45 19.91 -24.81
N VAL A 590 -15.59 19.61 -24.19
CA VAL A 590 -16.75 19.02 -24.90
C VAL A 590 -17.24 20.02 -25.95
N PRO A 591 -17.32 19.68 -27.26
CA PRO A 591 -17.74 20.62 -28.29
C PRO A 591 -19.17 21.17 -28.09
N GLU A 592 -20.09 20.32 -27.63
CA GLU A 592 -21.52 20.55 -27.48
C GLU A 592 -21.92 21.31 -26.20
N ILE A 593 -20.98 21.57 -25.28
CA ILE A 593 -21.27 22.22 -24.01
C ILE A 593 -21.66 23.71 -24.23
N PRO A 594 -22.64 24.27 -23.49
CA PRO A 594 -23.03 25.67 -23.64
C PRO A 594 -21.89 26.63 -23.32
N SER A 595 -21.84 27.78 -24.02
CA SER A 595 -20.74 28.74 -23.87
C SER A 595 -20.57 29.25 -22.44
N ASN A 596 -21.67 29.52 -21.73
CA ASN A 596 -21.64 29.95 -20.33
C ASN A 596 -21.03 28.88 -19.41
N VAL A 597 -21.33 27.58 -19.63
CA VAL A 597 -20.71 26.49 -18.86
C VAL A 597 -19.22 26.39 -19.18
N ARG A 598 -18.84 26.47 -20.47
CA ARG A 598 -17.44 26.50 -20.91
C ARG A 598 -16.67 27.66 -20.29
N GLU A 599 -17.26 28.85 -20.27
CA GLU A 599 -16.70 30.07 -19.68
C GLU A 599 -16.50 29.92 -18.17
N ILE A 600 -17.49 29.40 -17.42
CA ILE A 600 -17.38 29.13 -15.98
C ILE A 600 -16.24 28.12 -15.70
N CYS A 601 -16.14 27.05 -16.49
CA CYS A 601 -15.08 26.06 -16.35
C CYS A 601 -13.68 26.66 -16.62
N ILE A 602 -13.54 27.44 -17.69
CA ILE A 602 -12.31 28.19 -18.00
C ILE A 602 -11.96 29.14 -16.84
N ASP A 603 -12.94 29.78 -16.21
CA ASP A 603 -12.73 30.69 -15.09
C ASP A 603 -12.36 29.97 -13.79
N ILE A 604 -12.85 28.75 -13.55
CA ILE A 604 -12.38 27.85 -12.48
C ILE A 604 -10.89 27.54 -12.68
N ILE A 605 -10.51 27.08 -13.88
CA ILE A 605 -9.11 26.73 -14.23
C ILE A 605 -8.19 27.96 -14.05
N LYS A 606 -8.60 29.15 -14.49
CA LYS A 606 -7.85 30.41 -14.25
C LYS A 606 -7.74 30.78 -12.76
N THR A 607 -8.75 30.47 -11.95
CA THR A 607 -8.77 30.81 -10.52
C THR A 607 -7.84 29.91 -9.72
N VAL A 608 -7.80 28.62 -10.03
CA VAL A 608 -6.75 27.71 -9.54
C VAL A 608 -5.38 28.12 -10.11
N GLY A 609 -5.34 28.59 -11.37
CA GLY A 609 -4.14 29.19 -11.97
C GLY A 609 -2.99 28.19 -12.13
N TYR A 610 -3.32 26.91 -12.35
CA TYR A 610 -2.33 25.84 -12.46
C TYR A 610 -1.39 26.08 -13.66
N PRO A 611 -0.06 26.14 -13.47
CA PRO A 611 0.89 26.37 -14.55
C PRO A 611 0.86 25.29 -15.64
N VAL A 612 1.04 25.69 -16.91
CA VAL A 612 1.08 24.75 -18.05
C VAL A 612 2.38 23.94 -18.02
N GLU A 613 2.31 22.72 -17.51
CA GLU A 613 3.40 21.73 -17.47
C GLU A 613 3.73 21.18 -18.87
N ASN A 614 4.61 21.85 -19.61
CA ASN A 614 5.16 21.38 -20.89
C ASN A 614 6.29 20.32 -20.72
N SER A 615 6.16 19.43 -19.74
CA SER A 615 7.21 18.53 -19.24
C SER A 615 7.28 17.18 -19.97
N LYS A 616 7.56 17.24 -21.28
CA LYS A 616 7.68 16.08 -22.20
C LYS A 616 8.40 14.88 -21.59
N LEU A 617 7.90 13.67 -21.87
CA LEU A 617 8.61 12.42 -21.63
C LEU A 617 9.87 12.34 -22.52
N ALA A 618 11.02 12.38 -21.86
CA ALA A 618 12.34 12.17 -22.47
C ALA A 618 13.16 11.13 -21.68
N GLN A 619 13.05 11.14 -20.35
CA GLN A 619 13.68 10.13 -19.48
C GLN A 619 12.98 8.77 -19.59
N PRO A 620 13.68 7.66 -19.30
CA PRO A 620 13.07 6.35 -19.30
C PRO A 620 12.09 6.18 -18.13
N VAL A 621 10.90 5.67 -18.44
CA VAL A 621 9.91 5.22 -17.44
C VAL A 621 10.40 3.94 -16.78
N ILE A 622 10.25 3.85 -15.47
CA ILE A 622 10.39 2.60 -14.71
C ILE A 622 9.02 2.26 -14.10
N ILE A 623 8.63 0.99 -14.16
CA ILE A 623 7.40 0.45 -13.58
C ILE A 623 7.81 -0.75 -12.71
N THR A 624 7.35 -0.81 -11.47
CA THR A 624 7.75 -1.82 -10.48
C THR A 624 6.55 -2.61 -9.91
N SER A 625 6.84 -3.81 -9.39
CA SER A 625 5.91 -4.65 -8.62
C SER A 625 6.71 -5.47 -7.60
N GLU A 626 6.10 -5.79 -6.46
CA GLU A 626 6.67 -6.75 -5.50
C GLU A 626 6.61 -8.19 -6.03
N GLN A 627 5.64 -8.48 -6.89
CA GLN A 627 5.36 -9.82 -7.43
C GLN A 627 5.73 -9.95 -8.91
N PRO A 628 6.14 -11.15 -9.37
CA PRO A 628 6.48 -11.37 -10.78
C PRO A 628 5.25 -11.22 -11.68
N GLY A 629 5.46 -10.68 -12.88
CA GLY A 629 4.38 -10.46 -13.83
C GLY A 629 4.85 -9.89 -15.16
N VAL A 630 3.92 -9.23 -15.85
CA VAL A 630 4.12 -8.51 -17.10
C VAL A 630 3.55 -7.09 -16.97
N VAL A 631 4.11 -6.15 -17.73
CA VAL A 631 3.51 -4.84 -17.95
C VAL A 631 2.88 -4.84 -19.32
N VAL A 632 1.56 -4.67 -19.39
CA VAL A 632 0.82 -4.37 -20.61
C VAL A 632 0.74 -2.85 -20.75
N TRP A 633 1.14 -2.29 -21.89
CA TRP A 633 1.24 -0.84 -22.06
C TRP A 633 1.00 -0.36 -23.50
N GLY A 634 0.62 0.91 -23.60
CA GLY A 634 0.54 1.67 -24.83
C GLY A 634 1.02 3.10 -24.63
N TYR A 635 1.22 3.85 -25.71
CA TYR A 635 1.62 5.26 -25.64
C TYR A 635 0.53 6.19 -26.18
N ASN A 636 0.53 7.45 -25.76
CA ASN A 636 -0.30 8.53 -26.30
C ASN A 636 -1.77 8.15 -26.57
N ASN A 637 -2.55 7.93 -25.50
CA ASN A 637 -3.86 7.27 -25.49
C ASN A 637 -3.82 5.81 -25.99
N TRP A 638 -3.07 4.97 -25.25
CA TRP A 638 -3.01 3.49 -25.40
C TRP A 638 -2.74 2.92 -26.81
N ARG A 639 -2.12 3.69 -27.73
CA ARG A 639 -1.67 3.16 -29.03
C ARG A 639 -0.56 2.12 -28.87
N MET A 640 -0.42 1.24 -29.86
CA MET A 640 0.73 0.34 -30.00
C MET A 640 2.00 1.19 -30.12
N PRO A 641 2.95 1.10 -29.17
CA PRO A 641 4.21 1.81 -29.29
C PRO A 641 5.02 1.25 -30.46
N PRO A 642 5.68 2.09 -31.29
CA PRO A 642 6.58 1.61 -32.33
C PRO A 642 7.67 0.69 -31.78
N LYS A 643 8.13 -0.27 -32.58
CA LYS A 643 9.07 -1.33 -32.15
C LYS A 643 10.41 -0.78 -31.63
N SER A 644 10.76 0.45 -32.02
CA SER A 644 11.91 1.21 -31.52
C SER A 644 11.84 1.56 -30.02
N LEU A 645 10.65 1.59 -29.42
CA LEU A 645 10.45 1.84 -27.98
C LEU A 645 10.44 0.57 -27.13
N TRP A 646 10.40 -0.62 -27.75
CA TRP A 646 10.14 -1.88 -27.05
C TRP A 646 11.34 -2.35 -26.22
N PRO A 647 11.19 -2.55 -24.89
CA PRO A 647 12.22 -3.20 -24.09
C PRO A 647 12.43 -4.66 -24.55
N SER A 648 13.65 -5.17 -24.42
CA SER A 648 13.98 -6.56 -24.78
C SER A 648 13.07 -7.57 -24.04
N GLY A 649 12.47 -8.49 -24.80
CA GLY A 649 11.46 -9.45 -24.33
C GLY A 649 10.01 -9.02 -24.55
N THR A 650 9.77 -7.77 -24.97
CA THR A 650 8.42 -7.29 -25.31
C THR A 650 7.84 -8.06 -26.49
N ARG A 651 6.57 -8.45 -26.35
CA ARG A 651 5.77 -9.04 -27.42
C ARG A 651 4.46 -8.29 -27.58
N VAL A 652 3.90 -8.40 -28.78
CA VAL A 652 2.54 -7.98 -29.10
C VAL A 652 1.55 -8.64 -28.13
N PHE A 653 0.67 -7.84 -27.52
CA PHE A 653 -0.47 -8.28 -26.71
C PHE A 653 -1.76 -7.69 -27.30
N ASN A 654 -2.72 -8.58 -27.57
CA ASN A 654 -3.96 -8.29 -28.29
C ASN A 654 -3.76 -7.46 -29.58
N SER A 655 -2.58 -7.46 -30.19
CA SER A 655 -2.23 -6.72 -31.42
C SER A 655 -2.30 -5.19 -31.42
N ARG A 656 -2.70 -4.54 -30.33
CA ARG A 656 -2.62 -3.06 -30.19
C ARG A 656 -1.84 -2.58 -28.97
N LEU A 657 -1.42 -3.48 -28.08
CA LEU A 657 -0.62 -3.15 -26.89
C LEU A 657 0.71 -3.89 -26.91
N ALA A 658 1.72 -3.29 -26.28
CA ALA A 658 2.97 -3.94 -25.97
C ALA A 658 2.86 -4.64 -24.61
N MET A 659 3.32 -5.89 -24.51
CA MET A 659 3.45 -6.58 -23.23
C MET A 659 4.91 -6.94 -23.00
N THR A 660 5.49 -6.31 -21.98
CA THR A 660 6.89 -6.50 -21.59
C THR A 660 6.95 -7.38 -20.34
N PRO A 661 7.69 -8.50 -20.34
CA PRO A 661 7.89 -9.30 -19.13
C PRO A 661 8.72 -8.51 -18.12
N MET A 662 8.33 -8.56 -16.85
CA MET A 662 9.12 -7.97 -15.79
C MET A 662 10.43 -8.73 -15.59
N ARG A 663 11.45 -8.00 -15.15
CA ARG A 663 12.77 -8.50 -14.77
C ARG A 663 12.91 -8.41 -13.27
N GLU A 664 13.61 -9.37 -12.67
CA GLU A 664 13.90 -9.36 -11.23
C GLU A 664 14.89 -8.25 -10.88
N LEU A 665 14.73 -7.63 -9.72
CA LEU A 665 15.65 -6.62 -9.17
C LEU A 665 16.69 -7.27 -8.25
N GLU A 666 17.93 -6.78 -8.33
CA GLU A 666 19.00 -7.16 -7.40
C GLU A 666 18.69 -6.58 -6.01
N GLY A 667 18.16 -7.42 -5.12
CA GLY A 667 17.59 -7.03 -3.83
C GLY A 667 16.16 -7.53 -3.60
N GLY A 668 15.45 -7.96 -4.66
CA GLY A 668 14.07 -8.45 -4.62
C GLY A 668 13.08 -7.49 -5.27
N GLY A 669 11.90 -8.02 -5.64
CA GLY A 669 10.92 -7.31 -6.45
C GLY A 669 11.23 -7.34 -7.95
N TYR A 670 10.37 -6.70 -8.74
CA TYR A 670 10.33 -6.84 -10.20
C TYR A 670 10.11 -5.49 -10.90
N TYR A 671 10.64 -5.33 -12.12
CA TYR A 671 10.53 -4.09 -12.89
C TYR A 671 10.46 -4.26 -14.41
N VAL A 672 9.90 -3.24 -15.08
CA VAL A 672 10.11 -2.95 -16.51
C VAL A 672 10.68 -1.54 -16.62
N LYS A 673 11.58 -1.33 -17.59
CA LYS A 673 12.09 -0.02 -17.98
C LYS A 673 11.75 0.24 -19.45
N ILE A 674 11.08 1.35 -19.74
CA ILE A 674 10.60 1.77 -21.06
C ILE A 674 11.30 3.08 -21.46
N GLY A 675 11.69 3.24 -22.72
CA GLY A 675 12.48 4.39 -23.17
C GLY A 675 13.98 4.31 -22.80
N PRO A 676 14.75 5.41 -22.85
CA PRO A 676 14.33 6.82 -22.97
C PRO A 676 13.56 7.13 -24.24
N PHE A 677 12.81 8.23 -24.20
CA PHE A 677 11.90 8.61 -25.28
C PHE A 677 12.50 9.70 -26.16
N GLN A 678 12.24 9.57 -27.45
CA GLN A 678 12.54 10.52 -28.52
C GLN A 678 11.29 10.63 -29.40
N PRO A 679 11.22 11.58 -30.36
CA PRO A 679 10.18 11.53 -31.39
C PRO A 679 10.24 10.19 -32.14
N VAL A 680 9.09 9.57 -32.35
CA VAL A 680 8.96 8.26 -33.02
C VAL A 680 8.04 8.36 -34.23
N GLU A 681 8.36 7.61 -35.26
CA GLU A 681 7.47 7.38 -36.40
C GLU A 681 6.34 6.44 -35.97
N ASP A 682 5.11 6.94 -35.99
CA ASP A 682 3.90 6.18 -35.68
C ASP A 682 3.45 5.45 -36.96
N GLU A 683 3.73 4.14 -37.02
CA GLU A 683 3.39 3.24 -38.15
C GLU A 683 1.89 3.31 -38.51
N ALA A 684 1.00 3.65 -37.57
CA ALA A 684 -0.46 3.72 -37.78
C ALA A 684 -0.99 5.13 -38.08
N LEU A 685 -0.16 6.17 -37.97
CA LEU A 685 -0.52 7.55 -38.33
C LEU A 685 0.26 8.11 -39.52
N GLU A 686 1.34 7.45 -39.96
CA GLU A 686 2.27 7.89 -41.02
C GLU A 686 2.97 9.24 -40.70
N LYS A 687 3.29 9.50 -39.41
CA LYS A 687 3.93 10.76 -38.97
C LYS A 687 4.84 10.54 -37.77
N VAL A 688 5.83 11.42 -37.65
CA VAL A 688 6.65 11.54 -36.44
C VAL A 688 5.82 12.23 -35.34
N VAL A 689 5.70 11.58 -34.19
CA VAL A 689 5.01 12.08 -32.99
C VAL A 689 5.97 12.10 -31.80
N PHE A 690 5.74 12.98 -30.83
CA PHE A 690 6.40 12.88 -29.53
C PHE A 690 5.79 11.74 -28.71
N VAL A 691 6.51 11.22 -27.72
CA VAL A 691 5.88 10.44 -26.64
C VAL A 691 5.47 11.45 -25.57
N ASP A 692 4.17 11.64 -25.42
CA ASP A 692 3.56 12.58 -24.47
C ASP A 692 3.01 11.84 -23.24
N GLU A 693 2.67 10.55 -23.37
CA GLU A 693 2.33 9.68 -22.23
C GLU A 693 2.58 8.19 -22.48
N ILE A 694 2.86 7.46 -21.39
CA ILE A 694 2.82 6.00 -21.31
C ILE A 694 1.65 5.60 -20.42
N ASN A 695 0.74 4.78 -20.94
CA ASN A 695 -0.33 4.15 -20.18
C ASN A 695 -0.02 2.67 -19.99
N TYR A 696 -0.27 2.12 -18.80
CA TYR A 696 0.09 0.75 -18.49
C TYR A 696 -0.84 0.08 -17.48
N GLN A 697 -0.81 -1.25 -17.46
CA GLN A 697 -1.41 -2.11 -16.46
C GLN A 697 -0.39 -3.19 -16.08
N VAL A 698 -0.30 -3.51 -14.79
CA VAL A 698 0.50 -4.64 -14.31
C VAL A 698 -0.42 -5.86 -14.24
N VAL A 699 0.00 -6.96 -14.85
CA VAL A 699 -0.67 -8.26 -14.73
C VAL A 699 0.31 -9.23 -14.06
N LEU A 700 -0.06 -9.71 -12.89
CA LEU A 700 0.74 -10.59 -12.05
C LEU A 700 0.71 -12.04 -12.58
N LYS A 701 1.68 -12.85 -12.14
CA LYS A 701 1.89 -14.24 -12.62
C LYS A 701 0.75 -15.21 -12.29
N ASP A 702 -0.10 -14.87 -11.33
CA ASP A 702 -1.34 -15.59 -10.99
C ASP A 702 -2.53 -15.23 -11.90
N GLY A 703 -2.41 -14.18 -12.72
CA GLY A 703 -3.47 -13.62 -13.55
C GLY A 703 -4.13 -12.37 -12.98
N THR A 704 -3.74 -11.91 -11.78
CA THR A 704 -4.31 -10.71 -11.15
C THR A 704 -3.84 -9.44 -11.87
N SER A 705 -4.79 -8.68 -12.43
CA SER A 705 -4.53 -7.36 -13.00
C SER A 705 -4.67 -6.29 -11.92
N LEU A 706 -3.64 -5.45 -11.77
CA LEU A 706 -3.70 -4.21 -10.98
C LEU A 706 -4.36 -3.09 -11.80
N ASP A 707 -4.55 -1.92 -11.20
CA ASP A 707 -5.22 -0.79 -11.86
C ASP A 707 -4.50 -0.28 -13.11
N LYS A 708 -5.28 0.27 -14.04
CA LYS A 708 -4.77 1.02 -15.20
C LYS A 708 -4.14 2.32 -14.71
N ARG A 709 -2.84 2.51 -14.97
CA ARG A 709 -2.03 3.67 -14.54
C ARG A 709 -1.44 4.40 -15.73
N ARG A 710 -1.07 5.67 -15.54
CA ARG A 710 -0.60 6.55 -16.62
C ARG A 710 0.52 7.46 -16.15
N ILE A 711 1.46 7.73 -17.04
CA ILE A 711 2.64 8.55 -16.81
C ILE A 711 2.73 9.56 -17.95
N LYS A 712 2.60 10.85 -17.64
CA LYS A 712 2.72 11.96 -18.60
C LYS A 712 4.06 12.68 -18.57
N GLN A 713 4.85 12.49 -17.51
CA GLN A 713 6.08 13.23 -17.26
C GLN A 713 7.25 12.29 -17.07
N GLY A 714 8.41 12.64 -17.62
CA GLY A 714 9.68 11.92 -17.42
C GLY A 714 10.36 12.24 -16.09
N LYS A 715 9.59 12.49 -15.03
CA LYS A 715 10.06 12.78 -13.67
C LYS A 715 9.50 11.70 -12.74
N GLU A 716 10.29 11.32 -11.74
CA GLU A 716 9.85 10.46 -10.63
C GLU A 716 8.71 11.11 -9.83
N TYR A 717 8.72 12.44 -9.74
CA TYR A 717 7.71 13.26 -9.08
C TYR A 717 7.64 14.67 -9.68
N LEU A 718 6.50 15.33 -9.46
CA LEU A 718 6.25 16.73 -9.76
C LEU A 718 6.12 17.53 -8.45
N ILE A 719 6.60 18.79 -8.47
CA ILE A 719 6.24 19.81 -7.48
C ILE A 719 5.85 21.07 -8.25
N VAL A 720 4.62 21.54 -8.09
CA VAL A 720 4.13 22.80 -8.63
C VAL A 720 4.00 23.81 -7.50
N SER A 721 4.88 24.83 -7.47
CA SER A 721 4.95 25.83 -6.40
C SER A 721 4.91 27.29 -6.90
N LYS A 722 4.50 27.49 -8.17
CA LYS A 722 4.48 28.79 -8.87
C LYS A 722 3.06 29.23 -9.25
N PHE A 723 2.13 29.07 -8.33
CA PHE A 723 0.77 29.57 -8.47
C PHE A 723 0.70 31.11 -8.36
N PRO A 724 -0.28 31.78 -9.00
CA PRO A 724 -0.54 33.21 -8.79
C PRO A 724 -0.92 33.55 -7.34
N GLU A 725 -0.61 34.75 -6.85
CA GLU A 725 -0.97 35.21 -5.48
C GLU A 725 -2.49 35.31 -5.21
N SER A 726 -3.30 35.25 -6.27
CA SER A 726 -4.77 35.16 -6.22
C SER A 726 -5.29 33.73 -6.09
N SER A 727 -4.45 32.71 -6.34
CA SER A 727 -4.85 31.30 -6.34
C SER A 727 -5.10 30.79 -4.91
N PRO A 728 -6.10 29.90 -4.72
CA PRO A 728 -6.20 29.11 -3.50
C PRO A 728 -5.08 28.06 -3.38
N MET A 729 -4.35 27.71 -4.44
CA MET A 729 -3.25 26.75 -4.36
C MET A 729 -1.93 27.45 -3.99
N VAL A 730 -1.25 26.91 -2.98
CA VAL A 730 0.08 27.37 -2.54
C VAL A 730 1.18 26.51 -3.15
N ILE A 731 0.95 25.20 -3.13
CA ILE A 731 1.81 24.16 -3.67
C ILE A 731 0.95 22.93 -3.96
N GLU A 732 1.35 22.17 -4.97
CA GLU A 732 0.90 20.83 -5.29
C GLU A 732 2.16 19.97 -5.51
N GLY A 733 2.06 18.67 -5.25
CA GLY A 733 3.02 17.72 -5.79
C GLY A 733 2.50 16.29 -5.75
N HIS A 734 2.98 15.49 -6.71
CA HIS A 734 2.59 14.10 -6.86
C HIS A 734 3.70 13.25 -7.47
N THR A 735 3.71 11.95 -7.18
CA THR A 735 4.69 10.99 -7.70
C THR A 735 4.20 10.28 -8.97
N GLN A 736 5.09 9.52 -9.61
CA GLN A 736 4.83 8.81 -10.85
C GLN A 736 3.62 7.84 -10.74
N GLY A 737 2.58 8.12 -11.52
CA GLY A 737 1.31 7.37 -11.54
C GLY A 737 0.09 8.25 -11.28
N MET A 738 0.29 9.38 -10.59
CA MET A 738 -0.75 10.33 -10.19
C MET A 738 -0.94 11.49 -11.17
N GLY A 739 -0.77 11.23 -12.47
CA GLY A 739 -0.87 12.26 -13.51
C GLY A 739 -2.31 12.73 -13.78
N ASP A 740 -2.46 14.05 -13.99
CA ASP A 740 -3.71 14.85 -14.00
C ASP A 740 -4.32 15.09 -12.61
N SER A 741 -3.54 14.94 -11.53
CA SER A 741 -3.83 15.54 -10.22
C SER A 741 -3.33 16.99 -10.14
N HIS A 742 -4.12 17.87 -9.53
CA HIS A 742 -3.89 19.32 -9.47
C HIS A 742 -4.05 19.90 -8.04
N GLY A 743 -4.21 19.04 -7.03
CA GLY A 743 -4.13 19.38 -5.61
C GLY A 743 -5.46 19.68 -4.91
N LEU A 744 -6.59 19.55 -5.59
CA LEU A 744 -7.92 19.57 -4.98
C LEU A 744 -8.88 18.65 -5.74
N SER A 745 -9.50 17.73 -5.01
CA SER A 745 -10.60 16.90 -5.51
C SER A 745 -11.98 17.51 -5.20
N LEU A 746 -13.02 16.92 -5.79
CA LEU A 746 -14.42 17.34 -5.71
C LEU A 746 -15.31 16.10 -5.60
N TYR A 747 -16.35 16.14 -4.76
CA TYR A 747 -17.33 15.06 -4.69
C TYR A 747 -18.23 15.04 -5.94
N PHE A 748 -18.19 13.92 -6.63
CA PHE A 748 -18.86 13.66 -7.89
C PHE A 748 -19.23 12.15 -8.02
N PRO A 749 -20.20 11.68 -7.20
CA PRO A 749 -20.60 10.28 -7.13
C PRO A 749 -21.35 9.81 -8.38
N GLN A 750 -21.46 8.49 -8.51
CA GLN A 750 -22.50 7.86 -9.33
C GLN A 750 -23.87 8.33 -8.83
N ALA A 751 -24.81 8.66 -9.71
CA ALA A 751 -26.01 9.44 -9.34
C ALA A 751 -26.95 8.74 -8.33
N HIS A 752 -26.97 7.41 -8.29
CA HIS A 752 -27.74 6.64 -7.32
C HIS A 752 -27.03 6.50 -5.95
N ASN A 753 -25.76 6.91 -5.85
CA ASN A 753 -24.92 6.87 -4.64
C ASN A 753 -24.73 8.25 -3.99
N PHE A 754 -25.55 9.25 -4.37
CA PHE A 754 -25.58 10.54 -3.68
C PHE A 754 -26.01 10.35 -2.20
N ARG A 755 -25.18 10.82 -1.27
CA ARG A 755 -25.41 10.66 0.17
C ARG A 755 -26.00 11.92 0.78
N ASN A 756 -27.22 11.84 1.33
CA ASN A 756 -27.91 12.96 1.98
C ASN A 756 -27.12 13.62 3.13
N THR A 757 -26.14 12.94 3.73
CA THR A 757 -25.22 13.52 4.72
C THR A 757 -24.32 14.62 4.13
N TYR A 758 -24.07 14.63 2.82
CA TYR A 758 -23.32 15.69 2.13
C TYR A 758 -23.98 17.08 2.32
N LYS A 759 -25.32 17.12 2.38
CA LYS A 759 -26.11 18.34 2.61
C LYS A 759 -25.90 18.96 4.00
N ALA A 760 -25.17 18.29 4.90
CA ALA A 760 -24.75 18.86 6.18
C ALA A 760 -23.55 19.82 6.05
N LEU A 761 -22.76 19.73 4.97
CA LEU A 761 -21.55 20.52 4.76
C LEU A 761 -21.87 21.97 4.35
N LYS A 762 -20.97 22.88 4.71
CA LYS A 762 -21.01 24.29 4.28
C LYS A 762 -20.95 24.44 2.76
N PHE A 763 -20.12 23.64 2.07
CA PHE A 763 -20.01 23.70 0.60
C PHE A 763 -21.33 23.36 -0.11
N ALA A 764 -22.06 22.35 0.37
CA ALA A 764 -23.38 22.00 -0.15
C ALA A 764 -24.43 23.09 0.14
N LYS A 765 -24.36 23.77 1.30
CA LYS A 765 -25.30 24.84 1.67
C LYS A 765 -25.06 26.16 0.92
N ASP A 766 -23.81 26.45 0.58
CA ASP A 766 -23.39 27.71 -0.04
C ASP A 766 -23.23 27.61 -1.58
N THR A 767 -23.53 26.44 -2.18
CA THR A 767 -23.48 26.21 -3.64
C THR A 767 -24.63 25.32 -4.12
N SER A 768 -25.15 25.52 -5.32
CA SER A 768 -26.09 24.55 -5.95
C SER A 768 -25.38 23.33 -6.55
N TRP A 769 -24.42 22.74 -5.83
CA TRP A 769 -23.72 21.53 -6.28
C TRP A 769 -24.48 20.26 -5.88
N ASP A 770 -25.03 20.19 -4.67
CA ASP A 770 -25.76 19.02 -4.18
C ASP A 770 -27.10 18.80 -4.91
N GLU A 771 -27.82 19.89 -5.22
CA GLU A 771 -29.04 19.89 -6.05
C GLU A 771 -28.78 19.43 -7.49
N PHE A 772 -27.55 19.64 -8.00
CA PHE A 772 -27.08 19.07 -9.26
C PHE A 772 -26.79 17.56 -9.11
N LEU A 773 -26.07 17.14 -8.07
CA LEU A 773 -25.72 15.74 -7.83
C LEU A 773 -26.92 14.83 -7.49
N GLU A 774 -27.93 15.35 -6.80
CA GLU A 774 -29.13 14.61 -6.39
C GLU A 774 -30.04 14.24 -7.58
N LYS A 775 -29.87 14.92 -8.73
CA LYS A 775 -30.72 14.72 -9.90
C LYS A 775 -30.18 13.59 -10.78
N THR A 776 -30.82 12.43 -10.75
CA THR A 776 -30.43 11.29 -11.59
C THR A 776 -30.47 11.64 -13.09
N PRO A 777 -29.38 11.41 -13.86
CA PRO A 777 -29.40 11.47 -15.32
C PRO A 777 -30.41 10.49 -15.91
N VAL A 778 -31.18 10.95 -16.88
CA VAL A 778 -32.11 10.11 -17.66
C VAL A 778 -31.48 9.84 -19.01
N PHE A 779 -31.29 8.56 -19.36
CA PHE A 779 -30.80 8.19 -20.68
C PHE A 779 -31.83 8.58 -21.75
N LYS A 780 -31.38 9.25 -22.81
CA LYS A 780 -32.21 9.66 -23.94
C LYS A 780 -31.57 9.18 -25.24
N ARG A 781 -32.29 8.36 -26.00
CA ARG A 781 -31.84 7.92 -27.32
C ARG A 781 -31.79 9.10 -28.31
N ASP A 782 -30.61 9.29 -28.90
CA ASP A 782 -30.32 10.24 -29.97
C ASP A 782 -29.57 9.57 -31.15
N ALA A 783 -29.39 8.25 -31.11
CA ALA A 783 -28.64 7.47 -32.10
C ALA A 783 -29.38 6.20 -32.52
N ASP A 784 -28.92 5.51 -33.56
CA ASP A 784 -29.56 4.27 -34.04
C ASP A 784 -28.96 3.01 -33.42
N VAL A 785 -27.71 3.08 -32.97
CA VAL A 785 -27.00 1.98 -32.31
C VAL A 785 -26.66 2.37 -30.88
N LEU A 786 -26.87 1.45 -29.94
CA LEU A 786 -26.30 1.49 -28.59
C LEU A 786 -25.12 0.53 -28.47
N LEU A 787 -24.00 0.99 -27.93
CA LEU A 787 -22.86 0.17 -27.52
C LEU A 787 -22.87 0.02 -25.99
N CYS A 788 -22.93 -1.21 -25.47
CA CYS A 788 -22.93 -1.50 -24.03
C CYS A 788 -22.35 -2.90 -23.72
N GLY A 789 -21.95 -3.16 -22.47
CA GLY A 789 -21.21 -4.37 -22.11
C GLY A 789 -19.72 -4.09 -21.88
N GLN A 790 -18.93 -5.12 -21.55
CA GLN A 790 -17.52 -4.93 -21.14
C GLN A 790 -16.67 -4.35 -22.28
N MET A 791 -17.07 -4.57 -23.53
CA MET A 791 -16.45 -4.00 -24.72
C MET A 791 -16.30 -2.48 -24.70
N VAL A 792 -17.09 -1.72 -23.92
CA VAL A 792 -16.93 -0.25 -23.80
C VAL A 792 -15.67 0.15 -23.01
N GLU A 793 -15.22 -0.71 -22.09
CA GLU A 793 -13.95 -0.57 -21.36
C GLU A 793 -12.78 -1.25 -22.08
N ASP A 794 -13.08 -2.15 -23.03
CA ASP A 794 -12.08 -2.84 -23.83
C ASP A 794 -11.55 -1.96 -24.96
N MET A 795 -10.32 -1.51 -24.75
CA MET A 795 -9.53 -0.67 -25.65
C MET A 795 -9.23 -1.35 -26.99
N MET A 796 -9.45 -2.67 -27.08
CA MET A 796 -9.36 -3.42 -28.32
C MET A 796 -10.60 -3.33 -29.20
N THR A 797 -11.77 -3.26 -28.56
CA THR A 797 -13.04 -3.67 -29.17
C THR A 797 -13.91 -2.46 -29.51
N LEU A 798 -14.13 -1.55 -28.55
CA LEU A 798 -14.90 -0.33 -28.80
C LEU A 798 -14.35 0.52 -29.95
N PRO A 799 -13.02 0.79 -30.07
CA PRO A 799 -12.52 1.61 -31.18
C PRO A 799 -12.78 1.00 -32.56
N LEU A 800 -12.79 -0.33 -32.67
CA LEU A 800 -13.05 -1.04 -33.93
C LEU A 800 -14.53 -1.07 -34.30
N ILE A 801 -15.43 -1.25 -33.32
CA ILE A 801 -16.87 -1.15 -33.56
C ILE A 801 -17.24 0.29 -33.93
N ALA A 802 -16.73 1.28 -33.18
CA ALA A 802 -16.92 2.71 -33.47
C ALA A 802 -16.39 3.11 -34.87
N GLN A 803 -15.21 2.62 -35.26
CA GLN A 803 -14.64 2.84 -36.60
C GLN A 803 -15.53 2.23 -37.69
N ALA A 804 -15.99 0.99 -37.51
CA ALA A 804 -16.79 0.28 -38.51
C ALA A 804 -18.22 0.85 -38.65
N LEU A 805 -18.79 1.40 -37.57
CA LEU A 805 -20.06 2.14 -37.60
C LEU A 805 -19.91 3.48 -38.33
N LYS A 806 -18.82 4.22 -38.10
CA LYS A 806 -18.51 5.46 -38.85
C LYS A 806 -18.26 5.20 -40.33
N ALA A 807 -17.57 4.12 -40.67
CA ALA A 807 -17.38 3.66 -42.05
C ALA A 807 -18.69 3.16 -42.72
N ASN A 808 -19.78 3.02 -41.96
CA ASN A 808 -21.10 2.60 -42.43
C ASN A 808 -22.17 3.71 -42.35
N ASP A 809 -21.74 4.95 -42.04
CA ASP A 809 -22.59 6.14 -41.83
C ASP A 809 -23.72 5.92 -40.80
N VAL A 810 -23.39 5.31 -39.66
CA VAL A 810 -24.35 5.05 -38.57
C VAL A 810 -23.99 5.82 -37.31
N LYS A 811 -24.93 6.64 -36.83
CA LYS A 811 -24.85 7.33 -35.53
C LYS A 811 -25.06 6.34 -34.38
N PHE A 812 -24.19 6.39 -33.37
CA PHE A 812 -24.25 5.52 -32.18
C PHE A 812 -24.05 6.31 -30.88
N GLN A 813 -24.57 5.75 -29.78
CA GLN A 813 -24.30 6.17 -28.40
C GLN A 813 -23.52 5.06 -27.68
N ILE A 814 -22.69 5.44 -26.70
CA ILE A 814 -21.92 4.49 -25.88
C ILE A 814 -22.41 4.60 -24.45
N LEU A 815 -22.89 3.50 -23.86
CA LEU A 815 -23.19 3.42 -22.44
C LEU A 815 -21.89 3.15 -21.67
N TRP A 816 -21.03 4.18 -21.57
CA TRP A 816 -19.72 4.09 -20.92
C TRP A 816 -19.79 3.59 -19.49
N ASP A 817 -20.76 4.10 -18.74
CA ASP A 817 -21.04 3.71 -17.36
C ASP A 817 -22.57 3.68 -17.15
N PRO A 818 -23.19 2.50 -16.93
CA PRO A 818 -24.61 2.40 -16.63
C PRO A 818 -24.97 2.83 -15.20
N SER A 819 -23.99 2.95 -14.29
CA SER A 819 -24.18 3.35 -12.89
C SER A 819 -24.70 4.79 -12.77
N VAL A 820 -24.25 5.65 -13.69
CA VAL A 820 -24.69 7.03 -13.92
C VAL A 820 -26.20 7.10 -14.16
N PHE A 821 -26.77 6.07 -14.76
CA PHE A 821 -28.20 5.94 -15.07
C PHE A 821 -28.90 4.95 -14.11
N GLY A 822 -28.31 4.64 -12.96
CA GLY A 822 -28.89 3.75 -11.94
C GLY A 822 -29.00 2.28 -12.35
N PHE A 823 -28.21 1.83 -13.33
CA PHE A 823 -28.27 0.48 -13.92
C PHE A 823 -29.62 0.13 -14.59
N GLU A 824 -30.37 1.14 -15.04
CA GLU A 824 -31.68 1.04 -15.70
C GLU A 824 -31.67 0.42 -17.12
N PHE A 825 -30.89 -0.66 -17.32
CA PHE A 825 -30.68 -1.32 -18.62
C PHE A 825 -31.99 -1.59 -19.37
N LYS A 826 -33.01 -2.14 -18.71
CA LYS A 826 -34.31 -2.41 -19.32
C LYS A 826 -34.94 -1.16 -19.96
N SER A 827 -34.99 -0.03 -19.25
CA SER A 827 -35.60 1.20 -19.80
C SER A 827 -34.72 1.87 -20.86
N ILE A 828 -33.39 1.74 -20.75
CA ILE A 828 -32.42 2.20 -21.77
C ILE A 828 -32.58 1.40 -23.08
N LEU A 829 -32.53 0.06 -23.00
CA LEU A 829 -32.58 -0.83 -24.16
C LEU A 829 -33.91 -0.69 -24.92
N GLN A 830 -35.04 -0.56 -24.22
CA GLN A 830 -36.36 -0.41 -24.85
C GLN A 830 -36.45 0.79 -25.81
N GLN A 831 -35.69 1.87 -25.59
CA GLN A 831 -35.66 3.02 -26.51
C GLN A 831 -35.11 2.65 -27.91
N PHE A 832 -34.30 1.59 -28.01
CA PHE A 832 -33.73 1.06 -29.25
C PHE A 832 -34.58 -0.07 -29.86
N ALA A 833 -35.75 -0.41 -29.31
CA ALA A 833 -36.47 -1.61 -29.73
C ALA A 833 -37.13 -1.48 -31.12
N ASP A 834 -37.99 -0.48 -31.32
CA ASP A 834 -38.78 -0.38 -32.57
C ASP A 834 -37.99 0.12 -33.79
N LYS A 835 -36.93 0.92 -33.55
CA LYS A 835 -36.20 1.66 -34.61
C LYS A 835 -34.67 1.66 -34.47
N GLY A 836 -34.09 0.93 -33.54
CA GLY A 836 -32.63 0.95 -33.29
C GLY A 836 -32.07 -0.46 -33.21
N MET A 837 -30.81 -0.58 -32.83
CA MET A 837 -30.21 -1.86 -32.45
C MET A 837 -29.22 -1.69 -31.30
N VAL A 838 -28.95 -2.79 -30.61
CA VAL A 838 -27.98 -2.86 -29.51
C VAL A 838 -26.84 -3.78 -29.93
N ILE A 839 -25.61 -3.37 -29.66
CA ILE A 839 -24.43 -4.23 -29.73
C ILE A 839 -23.93 -4.46 -28.31
N THR A 840 -23.64 -5.71 -27.98
CA THR A 840 -22.96 -6.09 -26.74
C THR A 840 -22.06 -7.31 -26.93
N ASP A 841 -21.16 -7.53 -25.98
CA ASP A 841 -20.24 -8.67 -25.92
C ASP A 841 -20.67 -9.73 -24.89
N SER A 842 -21.61 -9.38 -24.00
CA SER A 842 -21.97 -10.22 -22.85
C SER A 842 -23.32 -10.91 -22.99
N VAL A 843 -23.39 -12.10 -22.40
CA VAL A 843 -24.62 -12.87 -22.12
C VAL A 843 -24.76 -13.21 -20.63
N SER A 844 -23.88 -12.64 -19.82
CA SER A 844 -23.44 -13.23 -18.56
C SER A 844 -24.51 -13.21 -17.47
N ALA A 845 -24.24 -13.98 -16.41
CA ALA A 845 -24.95 -13.91 -15.14
C ALA A 845 -23.98 -13.74 -13.96
N SER A 846 -22.71 -13.43 -14.25
CA SER A 846 -21.62 -13.29 -13.28
C SER A 846 -20.82 -12.00 -13.42
N SER A 847 -21.08 -11.18 -14.44
CA SER A 847 -20.97 -9.72 -14.27
C SER A 847 -22.15 -9.30 -13.40
N MET A 848 -21.90 -8.82 -12.17
CA MET A 848 -22.95 -8.56 -11.17
C MET A 848 -23.75 -7.27 -11.46
N GLY A 849 -24.39 -7.19 -12.63
CA GLY A 849 -25.22 -6.05 -13.07
C GLY A 849 -24.47 -4.76 -13.41
N GLN A 850 -23.17 -4.65 -13.13
CA GLN A 850 -22.46 -3.36 -13.11
C GLN A 850 -22.08 -2.75 -14.47
N LEU A 851 -21.85 -3.54 -15.53
CA LEU A 851 -21.34 -3.02 -16.82
C LEU A 851 -22.04 -3.57 -18.07
N ALA A 852 -22.78 -4.67 -17.93
CA ALA A 852 -23.41 -5.36 -19.05
C ALA A 852 -24.88 -5.67 -18.74
N PRO A 853 -25.79 -5.56 -19.73
CA PRO A 853 -27.19 -5.94 -19.55
C PRO A 853 -27.30 -7.43 -19.23
N SER A 854 -28.24 -7.79 -18.36
CA SER A 854 -28.43 -9.20 -17.99
C SER A 854 -29.04 -10.02 -19.12
N SER A 855 -28.97 -11.34 -18.99
CA SER A 855 -29.68 -12.26 -19.87
C SER A 855 -31.20 -12.02 -19.90
N ASP A 856 -31.79 -11.38 -18.89
CA ASP A 856 -33.22 -11.08 -18.83
C ASP A 856 -33.56 -9.70 -19.41
N ASP A 857 -32.70 -8.69 -19.24
CA ASP A 857 -32.83 -7.39 -19.93
C ASP A 857 -32.79 -7.58 -21.45
N LEU A 858 -31.89 -8.45 -21.94
CA LEU A 858 -31.78 -8.77 -23.36
C LEU A 858 -32.99 -9.56 -23.89
N LYS A 859 -33.62 -10.44 -23.09
CA LYS A 859 -34.88 -11.08 -23.47
C LYS A 859 -36.02 -10.08 -23.51
N ASP A 860 -36.09 -9.16 -22.55
CA ASP A 860 -37.10 -8.11 -22.51
C ASP A 860 -36.97 -7.18 -23.73
N TYR A 861 -35.75 -6.76 -24.06
CA TYR A 861 -35.45 -6.00 -25.27
C TYR A 861 -35.93 -6.70 -26.55
N LEU A 862 -35.63 -7.99 -26.72
CA LEU A 862 -36.09 -8.77 -27.88
C LEU A 862 -37.62 -8.94 -27.89
N ASN A 863 -38.26 -9.18 -26.73
CA ASN A 863 -39.73 -9.19 -26.65
C ASN A 863 -40.36 -7.85 -27.04
N HIS A 864 -39.68 -6.73 -26.82
CA HIS A 864 -40.14 -5.41 -27.26
C HIS A 864 -39.83 -5.11 -28.73
N GLY A 865 -39.33 -6.08 -29.51
CA GLY A 865 -39.06 -5.97 -30.95
C GLY A 865 -37.59 -5.67 -31.30
N GLY A 866 -36.70 -5.75 -30.31
CA GLY A 866 -35.30 -5.35 -30.43
C GLY A 866 -34.49 -6.07 -31.52
N ARG A 867 -33.42 -5.40 -31.95
CA ARG A 867 -32.41 -5.94 -32.87
C ARG A 867 -31.07 -6.01 -32.14
N LEU A 868 -30.55 -7.22 -31.92
CA LEU A 868 -29.41 -7.44 -31.01
C LEU A 868 -28.22 -8.10 -31.73
N MET A 869 -27.07 -7.43 -31.71
CA MET A 869 -25.78 -8.06 -32.01
C MET A 869 -25.11 -8.50 -30.71
N ILE A 870 -24.68 -9.75 -30.67
CA ILE A 870 -23.81 -10.31 -29.62
C ILE A 870 -22.53 -10.80 -30.29
N ALA A 871 -21.35 -10.44 -29.77
CA ALA A 871 -20.07 -10.95 -30.24
C ALA A 871 -19.26 -11.56 -29.09
N ALA A 872 -19.22 -12.90 -29.00
CA ALA A 872 -18.69 -13.60 -27.83
C ALA A 872 -18.10 -14.99 -28.18
N GLN A 873 -17.03 -15.38 -27.47
CA GLN A 873 -16.26 -16.61 -27.68
C GLN A 873 -16.21 -17.49 -26.41
N SER A 874 -15.56 -18.66 -26.50
CA SER A 874 -15.30 -19.58 -25.36
C SER A 874 -16.55 -19.98 -24.54
N PHE A 875 -17.64 -20.35 -25.21
CA PHE A 875 -18.88 -20.84 -24.56
C PHE A 875 -18.79 -22.29 -24.06
N GLY A 876 -17.85 -22.54 -23.15
CA GLY A 876 -17.64 -23.85 -22.55
C GLY A 876 -18.93 -24.45 -21.95
N LYS A 877 -19.00 -25.79 -21.92
CA LYS A 877 -20.20 -26.60 -21.62
C LYS A 877 -21.02 -26.21 -20.39
N SER A 878 -20.49 -25.44 -19.44
CA SER A 878 -21.22 -24.92 -18.28
C SER A 878 -22.22 -23.81 -18.60
N ASN A 879 -22.07 -23.07 -19.71
CA ASN A 879 -22.97 -21.96 -20.09
C ASN A 879 -24.15 -22.38 -20.99
N LEU A 880 -24.29 -23.68 -21.31
CA LEU A 880 -25.23 -24.24 -22.29
C LEU A 880 -26.74 -24.12 -21.95
N HIS A 881 -27.08 -23.56 -20.79
CA HIS A 881 -28.46 -23.48 -20.28
C HIS A 881 -29.04 -22.05 -20.24
N ARG A 882 -28.40 -21.09 -20.91
CA ARG A 882 -28.91 -19.70 -21.03
C ARG A 882 -30.07 -19.63 -22.03
N SER A 883 -31.28 -19.39 -21.53
CA SER A 883 -32.52 -19.31 -22.33
C SER A 883 -32.50 -18.23 -23.43
N LEU A 884 -31.74 -17.14 -23.27
CA LEU A 884 -31.55 -16.16 -24.34
C LEU A 884 -31.04 -16.80 -25.65
N LEU A 885 -29.97 -17.60 -25.57
CA LEU A 885 -29.38 -18.21 -26.77
C LEU A 885 -30.24 -19.35 -27.32
N LYS A 886 -30.78 -20.20 -26.44
CA LYS A 886 -31.62 -21.33 -26.85
C LYS A 886 -32.96 -20.90 -27.44
N ASP A 887 -33.64 -19.96 -26.79
CA ASP A 887 -35.05 -19.68 -27.09
C ASP A 887 -35.22 -18.52 -28.09
N TYR A 888 -34.26 -17.57 -28.15
CA TYR A 888 -34.27 -16.46 -29.11
C TYR A 888 -33.29 -16.67 -30.27
N PHE A 889 -32.04 -17.05 -30.03
CA PHE A 889 -31.07 -17.29 -31.12
C PHE A 889 -31.13 -18.71 -31.72
N LYS A 890 -31.92 -19.62 -31.14
CA LYS A 890 -32.04 -21.05 -31.51
C LYS A 890 -30.68 -21.76 -31.60
N PHE A 891 -29.74 -21.31 -30.77
CA PHE A 891 -28.34 -21.74 -30.73
C PHE A 891 -28.22 -23.18 -30.25
N THR A 892 -27.43 -23.99 -30.95
CA THR A 892 -26.96 -25.30 -30.46
C THR A 892 -25.44 -25.36 -30.53
N PHE A 893 -24.77 -25.46 -29.38
CA PHE A 893 -23.32 -25.66 -29.32
C PHE A 893 -22.91 -26.98 -29.98
N VAL A 894 -21.81 -26.96 -30.72
CA VAL A 894 -21.19 -28.17 -31.30
C VAL A 894 -19.84 -28.42 -30.64
N ALA A 895 -18.94 -27.44 -30.71
CA ALA A 895 -17.57 -27.51 -30.24
C ALA A 895 -17.00 -26.11 -30.05
N GLU A 896 -15.86 -26.03 -29.38
CA GLU A 896 -14.91 -24.92 -29.52
C GLU A 896 -13.77 -25.42 -30.43
N GLU A 897 -13.20 -24.53 -31.24
CA GLU A 897 -12.12 -24.82 -32.18
C GLU A 897 -10.98 -23.80 -31.98
N LYS A 898 -9.73 -24.19 -32.27
CA LYS A 898 -8.54 -23.32 -32.10
C LYS A 898 -7.76 -22.98 -33.37
N ASP A 899 -7.72 -23.89 -34.35
CA ASP A 899 -6.78 -23.83 -35.47
C ASP A 899 -7.49 -23.57 -36.82
N PHE A 900 -7.86 -22.31 -37.09
CA PHE A 900 -8.40 -21.84 -38.37
C PHE A 900 -8.25 -20.32 -38.47
N ASP A 901 -8.00 -19.84 -39.69
CA ASP A 901 -7.90 -18.41 -39.99
C ASP A 901 -9.04 -17.95 -40.92
N GLU A 902 -9.44 -18.73 -41.92
CA GLU A 902 -10.46 -18.31 -42.92
C GLU A 902 -11.92 -18.49 -42.44
N MET A 903 -12.74 -17.46 -42.66
CA MET A 903 -14.19 -17.43 -42.47
C MET A 903 -14.92 -16.93 -43.72
N ILE A 904 -16.18 -17.36 -43.91
CA ILE A 904 -17.04 -16.98 -45.04
C ILE A 904 -18.31 -16.31 -44.50
N CYS A 905 -18.51 -15.02 -44.80
CA CYS A 905 -19.75 -14.31 -44.50
C CYS A 905 -20.82 -14.60 -45.56
N LYS A 906 -22.01 -15.01 -45.12
CA LYS A 906 -23.17 -15.34 -45.95
C LYS A 906 -24.00 -14.06 -46.22
N GLY A 907 -23.39 -13.20 -47.05
CA GLY A 907 -23.88 -11.89 -47.43
C GLY A 907 -24.92 -11.88 -48.57
N LYS A 908 -25.26 -10.69 -49.09
CA LYS A 908 -25.85 -10.55 -50.44
C LYS A 908 -24.81 -10.94 -51.50
N ASN A 909 -23.56 -10.53 -51.26
CA ASN A 909 -22.38 -11.06 -51.89
C ASN A 909 -21.64 -11.87 -50.81
N GLU A 910 -21.37 -13.16 -51.04
CA GLU A 910 -20.50 -13.90 -50.13
C GLU A 910 -19.08 -13.35 -50.20
N PHE A 911 -18.44 -13.14 -49.05
CA PHE A 911 -17.04 -12.73 -48.97
C PHE A 911 -16.28 -13.54 -47.92
N LYS A 912 -14.99 -13.72 -48.19
CA LYS A 912 -14.05 -14.33 -47.25
C LYS A 912 -13.38 -13.25 -46.40
N PHE A 913 -13.11 -13.57 -45.15
CA PHE A 913 -12.27 -12.77 -44.27
C PHE A 913 -11.43 -13.69 -43.38
N GLU A 914 -10.27 -13.22 -42.96
CA GLU A 914 -9.44 -13.94 -41.98
C GLU A 914 -9.77 -13.51 -40.55
N LEU A 915 -9.49 -14.36 -39.57
CA LEU A 915 -9.39 -14.05 -38.15
C LEU A 915 -7.91 -13.99 -37.75
N ASN A 916 -7.56 -13.24 -36.70
CA ASN A 916 -6.18 -13.09 -36.18
C ASN A 916 -5.14 -12.50 -37.18
N GLY A 917 -5.59 -11.91 -38.29
CA GLY A 917 -4.74 -11.24 -39.29
C GLY A 917 -3.89 -10.08 -38.74
N SER A 918 -3.04 -9.49 -39.59
CA SER A 918 -1.97 -8.56 -39.16
C SER A 918 -2.44 -7.29 -38.44
N GLU A 919 -3.67 -6.81 -38.66
CA GLU A 919 -4.26 -5.66 -37.97
C GLU A 919 -5.15 -6.04 -36.76
N SER A 920 -5.15 -7.32 -36.38
CA SER A 920 -6.17 -7.96 -35.55
C SER A 920 -5.62 -8.63 -34.30
N ALA A 921 -6.40 -8.56 -33.22
CA ALA A 921 -6.04 -9.14 -31.94
C ALA A 921 -5.72 -10.63 -32.07
N LYS A 922 -4.55 -11.06 -31.58
CA LYS A 922 -4.02 -12.43 -31.66
C LYS A 922 -4.86 -13.54 -30.98
N THR A 923 -6.09 -13.26 -30.54
CA THR A 923 -6.83 -14.08 -29.59
C THR A 923 -8.32 -14.22 -29.92
N ALA A 924 -8.63 -14.76 -31.10
CA ALA A 924 -9.90 -15.45 -31.37
C ALA A 924 -9.99 -16.79 -30.59
N GLU A 925 -9.61 -16.81 -29.30
CA GLU A 925 -9.48 -18.04 -28.52
C GLU A 925 -10.84 -18.74 -28.34
N ASP A 926 -10.92 -19.98 -28.81
CA ASP A 926 -12.11 -20.84 -28.76
C ASP A 926 -13.33 -20.22 -29.47
N VAL A 927 -13.28 -20.19 -30.82
CA VAL A 927 -14.46 -19.82 -31.61
C VAL A 927 -15.54 -20.87 -31.43
N THR A 928 -16.72 -20.38 -31.05
CA THR A 928 -17.88 -21.18 -30.68
C THR A 928 -18.55 -21.70 -31.93
N ILE A 929 -18.38 -23.00 -32.22
CA ILE A 929 -18.97 -23.66 -33.39
C ILE A 929 -20.42 -24.07 -33.08
N MET A 930 -21.31 -23.73 -34.01
CA MET A 930 -22.75 -23.77 -33.82
C MET A 930 -23.48 -24.61 -34.86
N LYS A 931 -24.63 -25.16 -34.44
CA LYS A 931 -25.74 -25.57 -35.30
C LYS A 931 -26.95 -24.67 -35.06
N VAL A 932 -27.66 -24.44 -36.14
CA VAL A 932 -28.90 -23.65 -36.20
C VAL A 932 -30.10 -24.55 -35.91
N GLY A 933 -31.02 -24.07 -35.07
CA GLY A 933 -32.38 -24.60 -34.94
C GLY A 933 -33.45 -23.65 -35.45
N GLY A 934 -34.66 -24.18 -35.69
CA GLY A 934 -35.87 -23.39 -35.94
C GLY A 934 -35.75 -22.36 -37.07
N SER A 935 -36.02 -21.10 -36.73
CA SER A 935 -36.04 -19.91 -37.59
C SER A 935 -34.66 -19.31 -37.90
N GLY A 936 -33.60 -19.77 -37.23
CA GLY A 936 -32.24 -19.24 -37.42
C GLY A 936 -31.63 -19.57 -38.78
N LYS A 937 -30.53 -18.90 -39.12
CA LYS A 937 -29.75 -19.10 -40.35
C LYS A 937 -28.26 -18.93 -40.07
N LEU A 938 -27.41 -19.66 -40.79
CA LEU A 938 -25.97 -19.45 -40.71
C LEU A 938 -25.62 -18.09 -41.34
N PHE A 939 -24.89 -17.26 -40.60
CA PHE A 939 -24.46 -15.93 -41.03
C PHE A 939 -22.96 -15.90 -41.39
N VAL A 940 -22.14 -16.65 -40.63
CA VAL A 940 -20.73 -16.90 -40.96
C VAL A 940 -20.47 -18.40 -40.84
N THR A 941 -19.72 -18.95 -41.79
CA THR A 941 -19.30 -20.36 -41.79
C THR A 941 -17.80 -20.51 -41.98
N MET A 942 -17.23 -21.56 -41.41
CA MET A 942 -15.92 -22.10 -41.81
C MET A 942 -15.97 -22.61 -43.26
N PRO A 943 -14.82 -22.84 -43.93
CA PRO A 943 -14.79 -23.39 -45.29
C PRO A 943 -15.37 -24.79 -45.44
N ASP A 944 -15.42 -25.57 -44.35
CA ASP A 944 -16.08 -26.88 -44.28
C ASP A 944 -17.61 -26.82 -44.05
N GLY A 945 -18.18 -25.61 -43.95
CA GLY A 945 -19.60 -25.36 -43.72
C GLY A 945 -20.05 -25.35 -42.26
N ARG A 946 -19.16 -25.57 -41.27
CA ARG A 946 -19.50 -25.42 -39.85
C ARG A 946 -19.83 -23.97 -39.51
N GLY A 947 -20.83 -23.75 -38.64
CA GLY A 947 -21.33 -22.42 -38.31
C GLY A 947 -20.48 -21.70 -37.27
N ALA A 948 -20.04 -20.47 -37.58
CA ALA A 948 -19.32 -19.58 -36.67
C ALA A 948 -20.11 -18.31 -36.29
N ALA A 949 -21.23 -18.02 -36.99
CA ALA A 949 -22.22 -17.04 -36.55
C ALA A 949 -23.64 -17.44 -37.00
N ILE A 950 -24.65 -17.02 -36.22
CA ILE A 950 -26.07 -17.19 -36.52
C ILE A 950 -26.74 -15.82 -36.71
N TYR A 951 -27.58 -15.71 -37.73
CA TYR A 951 -28.58 -14.66 -37.89
C TYR A 951 -29.97 -15.23 -37.61
N ILE A 952 -30.84 -14.44 -36.98
CA ILE A 952 -32.25 -14.77 -36.79
C ILE A 952 -33.14 -13.55 -37.00
N SER A 953 -34.33 -13.79 -37.55
CA SER A 953 -35.49 -12.92 -37.43
C SER A 953 -36.72 -13.81 -37.24
N ASP A 954 -37.50 -13.52 -36.20
CA ASP A 954 -38.57 -14.39 -35.68
C ASP A 954 -39.56 -13.54 -34.85
N SER A 955 -40.69 -14.11 -34.46
CA SER A 955 -41.68 -13.42 -33.63
C SER A 955 -41.52 -13.80 -32.15
N ALA A 956 -41.56 -12.80 -31.27
CA ALA A 956 -41.65 -12.98 -29.82
C ALA A 956 -43.05 -13.47 -29.41
N ALA A 957 -43.19 -13.95 -28.17
CA ALA A 957 -44.44 -14.54 -27.67
C ALA A 957 -45.64 -13.56 -27.61
N ASN A 958 -45.37 -12.24 -27.68
CA ASN A 958 -46.36 -11.17 -27.75
C ASN A 958 -46.69 -10.72 -29.19
N GLY A 959 -46.13 -11.37 -30.21
CA GLY A 959 -46.34 -11.05 -31.63
C GLY A 959 -45.46 -9.93 -32.20
N LYS A 960 -44.58 -9.28 -31.42
CA LYS A 960 -43.56 -8.38 -31.99
C LYS A 960 -42.47 -9.19 -32.69
N ASN A 961 -42.01 -8.72 -33.86
CA ASN A 961 -40.88 -9.31 -34.56
C ASN A 961 -39.56 -8.77 -34.00
N TYR A 962 -38.61 -9.66 -33.73
CA TYR A 962 -37.25 -9.31 -33.32
C TYR A 962 -36.24 -9.80 -34.36
N ALA A 963 -34.99 -9.33 -34.23
CA ALA A 963 -33.87 -9.82 -35.02
C ALA A 963 -32.61 -9.93 -34.16
N GLY A 964 -31.68 -10.79 -34.55
CA GLY A 964 -30.41 -10.90 -33.85
C GLY A 964 -29.30 -11.51 -34.70
N ILE A 965 -28.06 -11.10 -34.41
CA ILE A 965 -26.85 -11.75 -34.90
C ILE A 965 -25.99 -12.13 -33.70
N TYR A 966 -25.61 -13.40 -33.62
CA TYR A 966 -24.66 -13.92 -32.65
C TYR A 966 -23.40 -14.34 -33.39
N LEU A 967 -22.27 -13.65 -33.15
CA LEU A 967 -20.95 -14.06 -33.59
C LEU A 967 -20.32 -14.95 -32.51
N GLY A 968 -19.88 -16.15 -32.88
CA GLY A 968 -19.15 -17.08 -31.99
C GLY A 968 -17.67 -16.72 -31.80
N PHE A 969 -17.29 -15.53 -32.25
CA PHE A 969 -15.95 -14.95 -32.24
C PHE A 969 -16.09 -13.47 -31.85
N ARG A 970 -15.07 -12.90 -31.20
CA ARG A 970 -15.08 -11.47 -30.86
C ARG A 970 -14.82 -10.61 -32.11
N TYR A 971 -15.43 -9.43 -32.17
CA TYR A 971 -15.50 -8.64 -33.41
C TYR A 971 -14.15 -8.06 -33.84
N GLU A 972 -13.31 -7.67 -32.88
CA GLU A 972 -11.95 -7.18 -33.09
C GLU A 972 -11.03 -8.20 -33.77
N ALA A 973 -11.35 -9.49 -33.66
CA ALA A 973 -10.56 -10.60 -34.18
C ALA A 973 -10.60 -10.73 -35.72
N VAL A 974 -11.55 -10.08 -36.42
CA VAL A 974 -11.56 -9.98 -37.89
C VAL A 974 -10.27 -9.31 -38.38
N GLY A 975 -9.60 -9.92 -39.36
CA GLY A 975 -8.17 -9.77 -39.65
C GLY A 975 -7.73 -8.37 -40.09
N ASP A 976 -8.55 -7.70 -40.89
CA ASP A 976 -8.28 -6.40 -41.49
C ASP A 976 -9.46 -5.42 -41.37
N THR A 977 -9.17 -4.14 -41.58
CA THR A 977 -10.15 -3.04 -41.43
C THR A 977 -11.23 -3.03 -42.52
N ALA A 978 -10.96 -3.50 -43.74
CA ALA A 978 -11.97 -3.54 -44.80
C ALA A 978 -13.00 -4.66 -44.54
N ALA A 979 -12.53 -5.87 -44.17
CA ALA A 979 -13.39 -6.98 -43.78
C ALA A 979 -14.26 -6.65 -42.55
N ARG A 980 -13.73 -5.92 -41.56
CA ARG A 980 -14.53 -5.38 -40.44
C ARG A 980 -15.66 -4.48 -40.94
N ASN A 981 -15.34 -3.46 -41.73
CA ASN A 981 -16.33 -2.52 -42.26
C ASN A 981 -17.41 -3.23 -43.11
N GLN A 982 -17.02 -4.24 -43.90
CA GLN A 982 -17.94 -5.04 -44.72
C GLN A 982 -18.83 -5.98 -43.88
N LEU A 983 -18.26 -6.64 -42.85
CA LEU A 983 -19.02 -7.49 -41.93
C LEU A 983 -20.04 -6.66 -41.13
N MET A 984 -19.65 -5.50 -40.61
CA MET A 984 -20.55 -4.55 -39.97
C MET A 984 -21.64 -4.09 -40.95
N GLY A 985 -21.32 -3.89 -42.23
CA GLY A 985 -22.30 -3.58 -43.27
C GLY A 985 -23.36 -4.67 -43.45
N GLU A 986 -22.98 -5.94 -43.56
CA GLU A 986 -23.92 -7.07 -43.67
C GLU A 986 -24.71 -7.30 -42.34
N ILE A 987 -24.13 -6.97 -41.18
CA ILE A 987 -24.83 -6.96 -39.88
C ILE A 987 -25.93 -5.88 -39.88
N LEU A 988 -25.56 -4.63 -40.21
CA LEU A 988 -26.45 -3.48 -40.23
C LEU A 988 -27.56 -3.62 -41.31
N ASP A 989 -27.28 -4.26 -42.45
CA ASP A 989 -28.29 -4.56 -43.47
C ASP A 989 -29.39 -5.52 -42.98
N ARG A 990 -29.09 -6.36 -41.97
CA ARG A 990 -30.06 -7.29 -41.36
C ARG A 990 -30.75 -6.69 -40.14
N LEU A 991 -30.01 -6.01 -39.27
CA LEU A 991 -30.50 -5.48 -37.99
C LEU A 991 -31.04 -4.05 -38.08
N LEU A 992 -30.55 -3.24 -39.02
CA LEU A 992 -30.94 -1.84 -39.22
C LEU A 992 -31.23 -1.51 -40.72
N PRO A 993 -32.07 -2.29 -41.44
CA PRO A 993 -32.31 -2.11 -42.87
C PRO A 993 -32.89 -0.74 -43.27
N GLN A 994 -33.43 0.02 -42.30
CA GLN A 994 -33.97 1.36 -42.54
C GLN A 994 -32.88 2.43 -42.76
N ARG A 995 -31.61 2.17 -42.44
CA ARG A 995 -30.50 3.13 -42.63
C ARG A 995 -30.37 3.63 -44.07
N HIS A 996 -30.65 2.76 -45.04
CA HIS A 996 -30.59 3.06 -46.48
C HIS A 996 -31.81 3.83 -47.01
N GLN A 997 -32.83 4.09 -46.20
CA GLN A 997 -34.04 4.80 -46.64
C GLN A 997 -33.85 6.32 -46.75
N LEU A 998 -32.75 6.86 -46.20
CA LEU A 998 -32.38 8.28 -46.32
C LEU A 998 -31.41 8.56 -47.48
N SER A 999 -30.67 7.56 -48.00
CA SER A 999 -29.72 7.74 -49.11
C SER A 999 -30.39 7.68 -50.51
N LEU A 1000 -31.69 8.00 -50.58
CA LEU A 1000 -32.53 7.94 -51.79
C LEU A 1000 -33.28 9.25 -52.05
N PHE A 1001 -32.89 10.33 -51.36
CA PHE A 1001 -33.41 11.70 -51.49
C PHE A 1001 -32.27 12.70 -51.68
#